data_AF-A0A180F3L4-F1
#
_entry.id   AF-A0A180F3L4-F1
#
_cell.length_a   1.000
_cell.length_b   1.000
_cell.length_c   1.000
_cell.angle_alpha   90.00
_cell.angle_beta   90.00
_cell.angle_gamma   90.00
#
_symmetry.space_group_name_H-M   'P 1'
#
loop_
_entity.id
_entity.type
_entity.pdbx_description
1 polymer ?
#
loop_
_entity_poly.entity_id
_entity_poly.type
_entity_poly.pdbx_seq_one_letter_code
_entity_poly.pdbx_strand_id
1 'polypeptide(L)'
;MKTKHLLTLAALCLNMSAAATAFYVKEFRGSDDFSGTSWNTAFATLYKALSVAEHSDVIYMAQGYYQTNQLGSYQISKNLTIIGGYDGTEAPGDKPTGLTATVLYGRKEPGANNRVLTIVGTGENTLVRVNLECLTIYGGNAESDFPDIISTLYDARYPDVAFGGGICCLYAALTLRNVIIDNNITSGGSVSSYGGGIYSREGELTLTGNTVIRRNTASDGGDADGHGGGIANLNGKIVLDENTIIENNQATTGSGSGSGGGIEHRGARAQLIASGSIVGNTAVYSSSDNRQAGKGGGIANIEGGQVELTQGAVIENNKVTNSISNVVSACGGGIYNDESSALKLNTADTEVLVAHNITSDNPLNLLAQGNDFYPDAFTCTVIFPKVSGRITADREGRSYQLSRNSTFSFAVTAAEEYDYIIPIVTVNNIPLAPIATEGRTYRYSLMMTENKTINIVSNYHSVIFAAPPKEISIATYQLESPYHVLFNDLFDFTLITSDRFKYVEPIVTVGGNVLKPTGREGNAFHYSLRMTGDVLVKVSEGNFPLISFPSVLPRTISQATVEPGEHYYYPGSVIDFTVTVAEPYKGLTPIVVAGGSNTLLPAVAGGNDSAFHYVLTITQDSVIRITDRRLVFSNPPKGLDLVSHRPGVNYVSTGDNVYITLTSKDGMYRKVPPIIVAGGDTLNVTDDDDGAYTAALFNITEDRVVNLSLPPHYLMTLRPLDDISPDLAGGTYGVLPGNSIHFDFTLNETYSRIEPVVLVNNIRTKATYLGSGRYRISLTNVTENKLITVGITDAVPPLPHSAVKIYSRNNLLVVESPAGEVPVTVYTLAGRAGVQRTASGTESIALPNGIYIVKAGTERRKVMINGER
;
A
#
# COMPACT_ATOMS: atom_id res chain seq x y z
N MET A 1 -92.95 -18.85 -47.87
CA MET A 1 -93.29 -19.37 -49.22
C MET A 1 -92.01 -19.43 -50.03
N LYS A 2 -91.52 -20.66 -50.31
CA LYS A 2 -90.39 -20.99 -51.22
C LYS A 2 -89.05 -20.41 -50.71
N THR A 3 -87.86 -21.02 -50.82
CA THR A 3 -87.21 -21.85 -51.85
C THR A 3 -85.78 -22.02 -51.27
N LYS A 4 -84.95 -23.04 -51.44
CA LYS A 4 -84.96 -24.34 -52.12
C LYS A 4 -83.55 -24.92 -51.84
N HIS A 5 -83.47 -26.23 -51.62
CA HIS A 5 -82.32 -27.12 -51.88
C HIS A 5 -81.04 -26.98 -51.04
N LEU A 6 -80.94 -27.83 -49.99
CA LEU A 6 -79.66 -28.35 -49.51
C LEU A 6 -79.80 -29.85 -49.23
N LEU A 7 -79.48 -30.69 -50.22
CA LEU A 7 -79.10 -32.09 -50.02
C LEU A 7 -78.50 -32.67 -51.31
N THR A 8 -77.42 -33.42 -51.14
CA THR A 8 -76.69 -34.29 -52.08
C THR A 8 -75.64 -33.66 -53.01
N LEU A 9 -74.44 -33.40 -52.47
CA LEU A 9 -73.17 -33.96 -53.01
C LEU A 9 -72.04 -33.83 -51.96
N ALA A 10 -72.09 -34.65 -50.91
CA ALA A 10 -70.98 -34.83 -49.96
C ALA A 10 -70.17 -36.06 -50.41
N ALA A 11 -69.42 -35.91 -51.49
CA ALA A 11 -68.35 -36.82 -51.90
C ALA A 11 -67.37 -36.02 -52.78
N LEU A 12 -66.07 -36.21 -52.51
CA LEU A 12 -64.90 -35.58 -53.16
C LEU A 12 -64.56 -34.15 -52.75
N CYS A 13 -63.90 -34.02 -51.59
CA CYS A 13 -62.61 -33.31 -51.43
C CYS A 13 -62.10 -33.58 -50.00
N LEU A 14 -61.96 -34.87 -49.65
CA LEU A 14 -60.97 -35.27 -48.66
C LEU A 14 -59.61 -35.14 -49.36
N ASN A 15 -59.06 -33.92 -49.43
CA ASN A 15 -57.61 -33.79 -49.51
C ASN A 15 -57.11 -34.22 -48.12
N MET A 16 -56.97 -35.53 -47.93
CA MET A 16 -56.01 -36.06 -46.97
C MET A 16 -54.71 -35.34 -47.29
N SER A 17 -54.27 -34.45 -46.40
CA SER A 17 -52.84 -34.18 -46.28
C SER A 17 -52.21 -35.54 -46.08
N ALA A 18 -51.62 -36.11 -47.14
CA ALA A 18 -50.81 -37.30 -46.98
C ALA A 18 -49.81 -37.01 -45.87
N ALA A 19 -49.73 -37.89 -44.87
CA ALA A 19 -48.68 -37.76 -43.87
C ALA A 19 -47.34 -37.83 -44.61
N ALA A 20 -46.42 -36.91 -44.30
CA ALA A 20 -45.08 -36.91 -44.86
C ALA A 20 -44.45 -38.30 -44.72
N THR A 21 -44.04 -38.90 -45.83
CA THR A 21 -43.37 -40.19 -45.83
C THR A 21 -41.89 -39.98 -45.53
N ALA A 22 -41.31 -40.90 -44.74
CA ALA A 22 -39.89 -40.91 -44.46
C ALA A 22 -39.17 -41.93 -45.33
N PHE A 23 -38.13 -41.47 -46.03
CA PHE A 23 -37.21 -42.33 -46.78
C PHE A 23 -35.82 -42.32 -46.14
N TYR A 24 -35.14 -43.45 -46.20
CA TYR A 24 -33.84 -43.68 -45.58
C TYR A 24 -32.81 -44.00 -46.66
N VAL A 25 -31.63 -43.38 -46.58
CA VAL A 25 -30.55 -43.52 -47.57
C VAL A 25 -29.24 -43.90 -46.88
N LYS A 26 -28.57 -44.92 -47.41
CA LYS A 26 -27.28 -45.42 -46.94
C LYS A 26 -26.39 -45.83 -48.11
N GLU A 27 -25.27 -45.15 -48.29
CA GLU A 27 -24.29 -45.49 -49.32
C GLU A 27 -23.81 -46.94 -49.17
N PHE A 28 -23.40 -47.32 -47.95
CA PHE A 28 -22.93 -48.66 -47.65
C PHE A 28 -24.09 -49.58 -47.24
N ARG A 29 -24.22 -50.73 -47.90
CA ARG A 29 -25.26 -51.76 -47.69
C ARG A 29 -26.70 -51.33 -47.96
N GLY A 30 -26.94 -50.11 -48.45
CA GLY A 30 -28.21 -49.76 -49.09
C GLY A 30 -28.37 -50.44 -50.45
N SER A 31 -29.60 -50.45 -50.97
CA SER A 31 -29.89 -50.87 -52.35
C SER A 31 -31.03 -50.03 -52.91
N ASP A 32 -30.89 -49.58 -54.15
CA ASP A 32 -31.95 -48.83 -54.84
C ASP A 32 -33.14 -49.72 -55.27
N ASP A 33 -33.02 -51.03 -55.07
CA ASP A 33 -34.13 -51.99 -55.18
C ASP A 33 -34.94 -52.13 -53.87
N PHE A 34 -34.44 -51.59 -52.75
CA PHE A 34 -35.16 -51.62 -51.47
C PHE A 34 -36.30 -50.60 -51.43
N SER A 35 -37.16 -50.69 -50.41
CA SER A 35 -38.33 -49.80 -50.27
C SER A 35 -37.99 -48.39 -49.78
N GLY A 36 -36.82 -48.20 -49.17
CA GLY A 36 -36.42 -46.95 -48.54
C GLY A 36 -37.14 -46.62 -47.24
N THR A 37 -38.03 -47.47 -46.72
CA THR A 37 -38.93 -47.13 -45.60
C THR A 37 -38.32 -47.35 -44.20
N SER A 38 -37.08 -47.84 -44.11
CA SER A 38 -36.34 -48.01 -42.86
C SER A 38 -34.84 -48.07 -43.12
N TRP A 39 -34.02 -47.96 -42.08
CA TRP A 39 -32.57 -48.18 -42.19
C TRP A 39 -32.15 -49.56 -42.71
N ASN A 40 -32.94 -50.62 -42.50
CA ASN A 40 -32.64 -51.96 -43.01
C ASN A 40 -33.00 -52.13 -44.48
N THR A 41 -33.89 -51.28 -45.00
CA THR A 41 -34.35 -51.26 -46.38
C THR A 41 -34.00 -49.94 -47.04
N ALA A 42 -32.91 -49.29 -46.62
CA ALA A 42 -32.52 -47.97 -47.10
C ALA A 42 -32.08 -48.01 -48.57
N PHE A 43 -32.41 -46.96 -49.32
CA PHE A 43 -31.87 -46.76 -50.66
C PHE A 43 -30.35 -46.61 -50.62
N ALA A 44 -29.66 -47.02 -51.68
CA ALA A 44 -28.21 -46.81 -51.79
C ALA A 44 -27.90 -45.35 -52.12
N THR A 45 -28.75 -44.71 -52.93
CA THR A 45 -28.48 -43.38 -53.48
C THR A 45 -29.54 -42.35 -53.12
N LEU A 46 -29.12 -41.09 -53.03
CA LEU A 46 -30.03 -39.96 -52.91
C LEU A 46 -30.87 -39.78 -54.18
N TYR A 47 -30.35 -40.10 -55.37
CA TYR A 47 -31.11 -40.07 -56.63
C TYR A 47 -32.37 -40.94 -56.54
N LYS A 48 -32.24 -42.16 -56.01
CA LYS A 48 -33.39 -43.05 -55.86
C LYS A 48 -34.42 -42.47 -54.90
N ALA A 49 -33.98 -41.97 -53.74
CA ALA A 49 -34.88 -41.33 -52.77
C ALA A 49 -35.62 -40.12 -53.38
N LEU A 50 -34.92 -39.24 -54.10
CA LEU A 50 -35.52 -38.08 -54.77
C LEU A 50 -36.50 -38.49 -55.87
N SER A 51 -36.26 -39.61 -56.57
CA SER A 51 -37.15 -40.10 -57.64
C SER A 51 -38.50 -40.59 -57.13
N VAL A 52 -38.59 -41.04 -55.87
CA VAL A 52 -39.81 -41.58 -55.26
C VAL A 52 -40.46 -40.63 -54.26
N ALA A 53 -39.71 -39.66 -53.72
CA ALA A 53 -40.21 -38.70 -52.77
C ALA A 53 -41.26 -37.78 -53.39
N GLU A 54 -42.32 -37.52 -52.65
CA GLU A 54 -43.38 -36.57 -52.98
C GLU A 54 -43.31 -35.31 -52.10
N HIS A 55 -44.22 -34.38 -52.34
CA HIS A 55 -44.25 -33.11 -51.61
C HIS A 55 -44.43 -33.34 -50.11
N SER A 56 -43.58 -32.67 -49.33
CA SER A 56 -43.51 -32.68 -47.87
C SER A 56 -42.83 -33.92 -47.26
N ASP A 57 -42.30 -34.84 -48.06
CA ASP A 57 -41.57 -36.00 -47.55
C ASP A 57 -40.23 -35.62 -46.90
N VAL A 58 -39.71 -36.54 -46.09
CA VAL A 58 -38.45 -36.41 -45.37
C VAL A 58 -37.48 -37.50 -45.82
N ILE A 59 -36.23 -37.12 -46.11
CA ILE A 59 -35.15 -38.04 -46.47
C ILE A 59 -34.10 -38.01 -45.36
N TYR A 60 -33.96 -39.13 -44.64
CA TYR A 60 -32.92 -39.35 -43.65
C TYR A 60 -31.71 -40.02 -44.30
N MET A 61 -30.54 -39.42 -44.14
CA MET A 61 -29.30 -39.90 -44.75
C MET A 61 -28.33 -40.33 -43.67
N ALA A 62 -27.81 -41.55 -43.81
CA ALA A 62 -26.71 -41.99 -42.98
C ALA A 62 -25.42 -41.24 -43.32
N GLN A 63 -24.49 -41.20 -42.38
CA GLN A 63 -23.12 -40.73 -42.57
C GLN A 63 -22.47 -41.50 -43.72
N GLY A 64 -21.68 -40.80 -44.53
CA GLY A 64 -21.13 -41.36 -45.76
C GLY A 64 -20.86 -40.29 -46.82
N TYR A 65 -20.29 -40.72 -47.95
CA TYR A 65 -19.89 -39.85 -49.05
C TYR A 65 -20.74 -40.15 -50.28
N TYR A 66 -21.76 -39.33 -50.53
CA TYR A 66 -22.73 -39.51 -51.60
C TYR A 66 -22.34 -38.67 -52.81
N GLN A 67 -21.63 -39.31 -53.73
CA GLN A 67 -21.12 -38.66 -54.93
C GLN A 67 -22.21 -38.49 -56.01
N THR A 68 -22.22 -37.33 -56.68
CA THR A 68 -22.97 -37.17 -57.93
C THR A 68 -22.43 -38.11 -59.03
N ASN A 69 -23.32 -38.55 -59.92
CA ASN A 69 -23.00 -39.47 -61.02
C ASN A 69 -23.34 -38.85 -62.39
N GLN A 70 -23.39 -39.67 -63.45
CA GLN A 70 -23.66 -39.22 -64.82
C GLN A 70 -25.02 -38.51 -65.02
N LEU A 71 -25.92 -38.56 -64.03
CA LEU A 71 -27.18 -37.82 -64.03
C LEU A 71 -27.01 -36.33 -63.68
N GLY A 72 -25.81 -35.89 -63.28
CA GLY A 72 -25.52 -34.51 -62.88
C GLY A 72 -25.92 -34.23 -61.43
N SER A 73 -26.22 -32.97 -61.12
CA SER A 73 -26.58 -32.54 -59.76
C SER A 73 -27.80 -33.27 -59.18
N TYR A 74 -27.92 -33.30 -57.86
CA TYR A 74 -29.14 -33.75 -57.20
C TYR A 74 -30.26 -32.73 -57.42
N GLN A 75 -31.26 -33.08 -58.22
CA GLN A 75 -32.35 -32.19 -58.62
C GLN A 75 -33.52 -32.27 -57.64
N ILE A 76 -33.98 -31.10 -57.17
CA ILE A 76 -35.08 -30.95 -56.23
C ILE A 76 -36.07 -29.94 -56.79
N SER A 77 -37.30 -30.39 -57.05
CA SER A 77 -38.39 -29.56 -57.59
C SER A 77 -39.68 -29.66 -56.78
N LYS A 78 -39.60 -30.24 -55.58
CA LYS A 78 -40.73 -30.53 -54.70
C LYS A 78 -40.38 -30.04 -53.28
N ASN A 79 -41.40 -29.79 -52.47
CA ASN A 79 -41.17 -29.45 -51.07
C ASN A 79 -40.62 -30.68 -50.34
N LEU A 80 -39.49 -30.57 -49.64
CA LEU A 80 -38.90 -31.70 -48.92
C LEU A 80 -37.92 -31.27 -47.82
N THR A 81 -37.68 -32.19 -46.89
CA THR A 81 -36.65 -32.05 -45.87
C THR A 81 -35.62 -33.17 -46.02
N ILE A 82 -34.33 -32.83 -46.04
CA ILE A 82 -33.23 -33.79 -46.09
C ILE A 82 -32.35 -33.59 -44.86
N ILE A 83 -32.17 -34.65 -44.08
CA ILE A 83 -31.43 -34.61 -42.82
C ILE A 83 -30.32 -35.65 -42.86
N GLY A 84 -29.08 -35.19 -42.77
CA GLY A 84 -27.89 -36.03 -42.67
C GLY A 84 -27.45 -36.33 -41.24
N GLY A 85 -26.36 -37.06 -41.11
CA GLY A 85 -25.64 -37.28 -39.86
C GLY A 85 -26.06 -38.49 -39.05
N TYR A 86 -26.95 -39.33 -39.59
CA TYR A 86 -27.38 -40.56 -38.91
C TYR A 86 -26.31 -41.65 -39.02
N ASP A 87 -26.07 -42.42 -37.97
CA ASP A 87 -25.26 -43.65 -38.03
C ASP A 87 -25.93 -44.73 -38.91
N GLY A 88 -27.23 -44.59 -39.17
CA GLY A 88 -28.01 -45.51 -39.98
C GLY A 88 -28.52 -46.71 -39.17
N THR A 89 -28.58 -46.61 -37.86
CA THR A 89 -29.05 -47.71 -36.98
C THR A 89 -30.07 -47.25 -35.96
N GLU A 90 -30.40 -45.97 -35.97
CA GLU A 90 -31.25 -45.32 -34.99
C GLU A 90 -32.71 -45.76 -35.08
N ALA A 91 -33.44 -45.62 -33.98
CA ALA A 91 -34.88 -45.84 -33.99
C ALA A 91 -35.61 -44.69 -34.71
N PRO A 92 -36.80 -44.94 -35.28
CA PRO A 92 -37.60 -43.87 -35.88
C PRO A 92 -37.84 -42.70 -34.92
N GLY A 93 -37.47 -41.49 -35.32
CA GLY A 93 -37.63 -40.27 -34.53
C GLY A 93 -36.43 -39.86 -33.69
N ASP A 94 -35.39 -40.70 -33.60
CA ASP A 94 -34.11 -40.31 -33.00
C ASP A 94 -33.45 -39.18 -33.79
N LYS A 95 -32.59 -38.39 -33.13
CA LYS A 95 -31.84 -37.29 -33.75
C LYS A 95 -30.48 -37.77 -34.26
N PRO A 96 -29.94 -37.18 -35.34
CA PRO A 96 -28.62 -37.55 -35.84
C PRO A 96 -27.52 -37.19 -34.83
N THR A 97 -26.49 -38.03 -34.74
CA THR A 97 -25.34 -37.90 -33.83
C THR A 97 -24.14 -37.25 -34.52
N GLY A 98 -23.91 -37.55 -35.81
CA GLY A 98 -22.81 -37.03 -36.61
C GLY A 98 -23.19 -35.79 -37.39
N LEU A 99 -23.34 -34.65 -36.71
CA LEU A 99 -23.62 -33.36 -37.37
C LEU A 99 -22.62 -33.15 -38.53
N THR A 100 -23.11 -32.95 -39.75
CA THR A 100 -22.34 -32.69 -40.99
C THR A 100 -21.51 -33.87 -41.54
N ALA A 101 -21.60 -35.07 -40.95
CA ALA A 101 -20.85 -36.25 -41.40
C ALA A 101 -21.48 -36.98 -42.61
N THR A 102 -22.64 -36.54 -43.08
CA THR A 102 -23.16 -36.90 -44.41
C THR A 102 -22.66 -35.89 -45.42
N VAL A 103 -21.79 -36.34 -46.34
CA VAL A 103 -21.16 -35.49 -47.35
C VAL A 103 -21.82 -35.73 -48.71
N LEU A 104 -22.45 -34.71 -49.27
CA LEU A 104 -22.86 -34.68 -50.67
C LEU A 104 -21.72 -34.09 -51.49
N TYR A 105 -21.16 -34.88 -52.40
CA TYR A 105 -19.92 -34.56 -53.09
C TYR A 105 -20.13 -34.41 -54.59
N GLY A 106 -19.89 -33.19 -55.09
CA GLY A 106 -19.76 -32.91 -56.52
C GLY A 106 -18.28 -33.05 -56.90
N ARG A 107 -17.97 -33.73 -57.99
CA ARG A 107 -16.59 -33.96 -58.42
C ARG A 107 -15.96 -32.68 -59.01
N LYS A 108 -14.89 -32.18 -58.39
CA LYS A 108 -14.16 -30.98 -58.84
C LYS A 108 -13.20 -31.26 -60.03
N GLU A 109 -13.69 -31.90 -61.11
CA GLU A 109 -12.91 -32.12 -62.33
C GLU A 109 -13.30 -31.09 -63.41
N PRO A 110 -12.33 -30.53 -64.17
CA PRO A 110 -12.61 -29.62 -65.28
C PRO A 110 -13.46 -30.26 -66.38
N GLY A 111 -14.37 -29.50 -66.98
CA GLY A 111 -15.16 -29.90 -68.14
C GLY A 111 -16.29 -30.91 -67.86
N ALA A 112 -16.61 -31.16 -66.59
CA ALA A 112 -17.73 -32.00 -66.19
C ALA A 112 -18.68 -31.25 -65.25
N ASN A 113 -19.96 -31.26 -65.60
CA ASN A 113 -21.05 -30.78 -64.77
C ASN A 113 -21.13 -31.62 -63.49
N ASN A 114 -20.71 -31.04 -62.38
CA ASN A 114 -20.62 -31.72 -61.10
C ASN A 114 -21.11 -30.84 -59.96
N ARG A 115 -22.07 -29.93 -60.20
CA ARG A 115 -22.74 -29.21 -59.12
C ARG A 115 -23.35 -30.21 -58.16
N VAL A 116 -23.37 -29.89 -56.86
CA VAL A 116 -23.91 -30.83 -55.88
C VAL A 116 -25.44 -30.84 -55.91
N LEU A 117 -26.11 -29.69 -55.76
CA LEU A 117 -27.57 -29.60 -55.75
C LEU A 117 -28.12 -28.54 -56.71
N THR A 118 -29.24 -28.89 -57.34
CA THR A 118 -30.08 -27.97 -58.11
C THR A 118 -31.49 -27.97 -57.51
N ILE A 119 -31.91 -26.84 -56.96
CA ILE A 119 -33.22 -26.66 -56.33
C ILE A 119 -33.98 -25.63 -57.15
N VAL A 120 -35.08 -26.04 -57.78
CA VAL A 120 -35.82 -25.20 -58.73
C VAL A 120 -37.31 -25.30 -58.50
N GLY A 121 -37.95 -24.16 -58.20
CA GLY A 121 -39.39 -24.01 -58.23
C GLY A 121 -39.93 -23.58 -59.59
N THR A 122 -41.25 -23.45 -59.68
CA THR A 122 -41.93 -23.15 -60.96
C THR A 122 -42.19 -21.65 -61.19
N GLY A 123 -41.87 -20.79 -60.22
CA GLY A 123 -41.97 -19.35 -60.32
C GLY A 123 -42.05 -18.64 -58.96
N GLU A 124 -42.06 -17.30 -58.97
CA GLU A 124 -42.00 -16.45 -57.77
C GLU A 124 -43.15 -16.68 -56.78
N ASN A 125 -44.32 -17.11 -57.26
CA ASN A 125 -45.51 -17.36 -56.43
C ASN A 125 -45.67 -18.83 -56.02
N THR A 126 -44.78 -19.70 -56.47
CA THR A 126 -44.84 -21.15 -56.28
C THR A 126 -43.47 -21.68 -55.86
N LEU A 127 -42.89 -21.00 -54.85
CA LEU A 127 -41.58 -21.37 -54.32
C LEU A 127 -41.57 -22.82 -53.83
N VAL A 128 -40.58 -23.58 -54.25
CA VAL A 128 -40.30 -24.91 -53.69
C VAL A 128 -39.59 -24.73 -52.34
N ARG A 129 -40.09 -25.40 -51.29
CA ARG A 129 -39.56 -25.27 -49.92
C ARG A 129 -38.69 -26.46 -49.55
N VAL A 130 -37.42 -26.21 -49.33
CA VAL A 130 -36.43 -27.25 -49.02
C VAL A 130 -35.73 -26.95 -47.72
N ASN A 131 -35.68 -27.93 -46.82
CA ASN A 131 -34.87 -27.85 -45.60
C ASN A 131 -33.72 -28.84 -45.70
N LEU A 132 -32.50 -28.36 -45.53
CA LEU A 132 -31.29 -29.17 -45.48
C LEU A 132 -30.70 -29.07 -44.07
N GLU A 133 -30.50 -30.21 -43.42
CA GLU A 133 -29.98 -30.26 -42.06
C GLU A 133 -28.82 -31.23 -41.92
N CYS A 134 -27.78 -30.84 -41.18
CA CYS A 134 -26.68 -31.74 -40.79
C CYS A 134 -25.92 -32.36 -41.98
N LEU A 135 -25.76 -31.62 -43.07
CA LEU A 135 -25.11 -32.05 -44.32
C LEU A 135 -23.81 -31.27 -44.56
N THR A 136 -22.88 -31.88 -45.27
CA THR A 136 -21.75 -31.18 -45.91
C THR A 136 -21.92 -31.21 -47.43
N ILE A 137 -21.89 -30.06 -48.08
CA ILE A 137 -21.92 -29.87 -49.53
C ILE A 137 -20.51 -29.51 -49.97
N TYR A 138 -19.86 -30.42 -50.69
CA TYR A 138 -18.43 -30.33 -50.94
C TYR A 138 -18.06 -30.52 -52.41
N GLY A 139 -17.06 -29.77 -52.87
CA GLY A 139 -16.32 -30.03 -54.11
C GLY A 139 -17.07 -29.78 -55.42
N GLY A 140 -18.30 -29.25 -55.39
CA GLY A 140 -19.10 -29.05 -56.59
C GLY A 140 -18.45 -28.15 -57.63
N ASN A 141 -18.69 -28.45 -58.91
CA ASN A 141 -18.24 -27.68 -60.06
C ASN A 141 -19.41 -27.45 -61.03
N ALA A 142 -19.81 -26.19 -61.27
CA ALA A 142 -20.91 -25.85 -62.17
C ALA A 142 -20.46 -25.55 -63.62
N GLU A 143 -19.21 -25.85 -63.99
CA GLU A 143 -18.70 -25.71 -65.35
C GLU A 143 -19.54 -26.53 -66.34
N SER A 144 -20.09 -25.84 -67.36
CA SER A 144 -20.99 -26.45 -68.37
C SER A 144 -22.25 -27.13 -67.80
N ASP A 145 -22.69 -26.75 -66.61
CA ASP A 145 -23.88 -27.31 -65.96
C ASP A 145 -25.18 -26.59 -66.37
N PHE A 146 -25.85 -27.17 -67.37
CA PHE A 146 -27.19 -26.78 -67.83
C PHE A 146 -28.19 -27.94 -67.66
N PRO A 147 -28.64 -28.24 -66.43
CA PRO A 147 -29.60 -29.31 -66.24
C PRO A 147 -30.93 -28.87 -66.87
N ASP A 148 -31.67 -29.82 -67.45
CA ASP A 148 -32.92 -29.54 -68.17
C ASP A 148 -33.91 -28.71 -67.33
N ILE A 149 -33.91 -28.88 -66.00
CA ILE A 149 -34.74 -28.12 -65.06
C ILE A 149 -34.42 -26.61 -65.01
N ILE A 150 -33.23 -26.20 -65.43
CA ILE A 150 -32.81 -24.79 -65.57
C ILE A 150 -32.89 -24.32 -67.04
N SER A 151 -33.03 -25.23 -68.01
CA SER A 151 -32.97 -24.92 -69.45
C SER A 151 -34.02 -23.91 -69.94
N THR A 152 -35.16 -23.78 -69.24
CA THR A 152 -36.22 -22.81 -69.56
C THR A 152 -35.93 -21.40 -69.02
N LEU A 153 -34.93 -21.26 -68.15
CA LEU A 153 -34.49 -20.00 -67.51
C LEU A 153 -33.18 -19.48 -68.10
N TYR A 154 -32.58 -20.25 -69.01
CA TYR A 154 -31.45 -19.84 -69.83
C TYR A 154 -31.91 -18.69 -70.75
N ASP A 155 -31.50 -17.46 -70.41
CA ASP A 155 -31.59 -16.37 -71.37
C ASP A 155 -30.56 -16.67 -72.47
N ALA A 156 -31.04 -17.09 -73.64
CA ALA A 156 -30.21 -17.41 -74.81
C ALA A 156 -29.30 -16.25 -75.26
N ARG A 157 -29.41 -15.06 -74.64
CA ARG A 157 -28.53 -13.91 -74.83
C ARG A 157 -27.21 -13.97 -74.04
N TYR A 158 -27.08 -14.84 -73.02
CA TYR A 158 -25.86 -14.98 -72.21
C TYR A 158 -25.46 -16.46 -72.07
N PRO A 159 -24.90 -17.05 -73.14
CA PRO A 159 -24.59 -18.48 -73.16
C PRO A 159 -23.48 -18.93 -72.20
N ASP A 160 -22.78 -17.96 -71.60
CA ASP A 160 -21.53 -18.10 -70.89
C ASP A 160 -21.66 -17.58 -69.43
N VAL A 161 -22.61 -18.15 -68.67
CA VAL A 161 -22.78 -17.85 -67.23
C VAL A 161 -22.91 -19.14 -66.44
N ALA A 162 -22.15 -19.25 -65.35
CA ALA A 162 -22.23 -20.39 -64.44
C ALA A 162 -22.83 -19.97 -63.09
N PHE A 163 -23.58 -20.90 -62.47
CA PHE A 163 -24.33 -20.66 -61.24
C PHE A 163 -24.01 -21.70 -60.17
N GLY A 164 -23.71 -21.27 -58.94
CA GLY A 164 -23.85 -22.10 -57.75
C GLY A 164 -23.07 -23.41 -57.79
N GLY A 165 -21.75 -23.40 -57.58
CA GLY A 165 -20.94 -24.62 -57.59
C GLY A 165 -21.42 -25.70 -56.61
N GLY A 166 -21.79 -25.29 -55.40
CA GLY A 166 -22.41 -26.17 -54.41
C GLY A 166 -23.90 -26.33 -54.67
N ILE A 167 -24.64 -25.22 -54.58
CA ILE A 167 -26.10 -25.18 -54.68
C ILE A 167 -26.52 -24.10 -55.68
N CYS A 168 -27.34 -24.48 -56.66
CA CYS A 168 -28.11 -23.54 -57.47
C CYS A 168 -29.57 -23.56 -57.02
N CYS A 169 -30.06 -22.44 -56.50
CA CYS A 169 -31.37 -22.27 -55.90
C CYS A 169 -32.18 -21.20 -56.66
N LEU A 170 -33.22 -21.63 -57.39
CA LEU A 170 -34.06 -20.76 -58.22
C LEU A 170 -35.50 -20.90 -57.78
N TYR A 171 -36.20 -19.80 -57.51
CA TYR A 171 -37.61 -19.85 -57.10
C TYR A 171 -37.86 -20.84 -55.96
N ALA A 172 -36.97 -20.84 -54.97
CA ALA A 172 -37.05 -21.76 -53.86
C ALA A 172 -36.78 -21.06 -52.54
N ALA A 173 -37.43 -21.56 -51.49
CA ALA A 173 -37.17 -21.20 -50.11
C ALA A 173 -36.33 -22.31 -49.48
N LEU A 174 -35.02 -22.06 -49.35
CA LEU A 174 -34.03 -22.98 -48.83
C LEU A 174 -33.66 -22.60 -47.39
N THR A 175 -33.90 -23.52 -46.45
CA THR A 175 -33.40 -23.41 -45.07
C THR A 175 -32.21 -24.32 -44.89
N LEU A 176 -31.09 -23.78 -44.40
CA LEU A 176 -29.88 -24.51 -44.06
C LEU A 176 -29.69 -24.48 -42.54
N ARG A 177 -29.68 -25.65 -41.90
CA ARG A 177 -29.46 -25.80 -40.46
C ARG A 177 -28.31 -26.74 -40.16
N ASN A 178 -27.24 -26.24 -39.54
CA ASN A 178 -26.03 -27.02 -39.29
C ASN A 178 -25.48 -27.64 -40.58
N VAL A 179 -25.40 -26.86 -41.66
CA VAL A 179 -24.88 -27.30 -42.95
C VAL A 179 -23.50 -26.69 -43.18
N ILE A 180 -22.58 -27.46 -43.78
CA ILE A 180 -21.29 -26.95 -44.25
C ILE A 180 -21.32 -26.90 -45.77
N ILE A 181 -20.99 -25.76 -46.38
CA ILE A 181 -20.79 -25.63 -47.83
C ILE A 181 -19.34 -25.23 -48.06
N ASP A 182 -18.53 -26.16 -48.56
CA ASP A 182 -17.08 -26.05 -48.52
C ASP A 182 -16.41 -26.41 -49.85
N ASN A 183 -15.45 -25.60 -50.28
CA ASN A 183 -14.58 -25.87 -51.43
C ASN A 183 -15.32 -26.14 -52.75
N ASN A 184 -16.43 -25.45 -52.98
CA ASN A 184 -17.17 -25.50 -54.24
C ASN A 184 -16.71 -24.39 -55.19
N ILE A 185 -16.79 -24.65 -56.49
CA ILE A 185 -16.42 -23.71 -57.55
C ILE A 185 -17.53 -23.61 -58.59
N THR A 186 -17.82 -22.40 -59.06
CA THR A 186 -18.84 -22.23 -60.10
C THR A 186 -18.29 -22.48 -61.51
N SER A 187 -17.14 -21.92 -61.89
CA SER A 187 -16.43 -22.32 -63.11
C SER A 187 -14.93 -22.07 -63.04
N GLY A 188 -14.18 -22.73 -63.93
CA GLY A 188 -12.75 -22.48 -64.15
C GLY A 188 -12.37 -21.93 -65.52
N GLY A 189 -13.26 -21.13 -66.12
CA GLY A 189 -13.11 -20.60 -67.49
C GLY A 189 -13.27 -19.09 -67.61
N SER A 190 -13.44 -18.60 -68.84
CA SER A 190 -13.62 -17.17 -69.17
C SER A 190 -15.07 -16.65 -69.06
N VAL A 191 -15.89 -17.29 -68.22
CA VAL A 191 -17.34 -17.03 -68.12
C VAL A 191 -17.74 -16.44 -66.76
N SER A 192 -18.59 -15.40 -66.75
CA SER A 192 -19.02 -14.76 -65.49
C SER A 192 -19.70 -15.78 -64.58
N SER A 193 -19.28 -15.78 -63.31
CA SER A 193 -19.65 -16.84 -62.37
C SER A 193 -20.31 -16.27 -61.13
N TYR A 194 -21.44 -16.86 -60.73
CA TYR A 194 -22.24 -16.40 -59.59
C TYR A 194 -22.32 -17.47 -58.51
N GLY A 195 -21.97 -17.11 -57.27
CA GLY A 195 -22.22 -17.92 -56.09
C GLY A 195 -21.33 -19.15 -56.03
N GLY A 196 -20.07 -19.03 -55.62
CA GLY A 196 -19.17 -20.20 -55.56
C GLY A 196 -19.74 -21.34 -54.71
N GLY A 197 -20.32 -20.99 -53.55
CA GLY A 197 -21.07 -21.91 -52.72
C GLY A 197 -22.53 -22.01 -53.16
N ILE A 198 -23.25 -20.89 -53.11
CA ILE A 198 -24.68 -20.82 -53.41
C ILE A 198 -24.98 -19.71 -54.41
N TYR A 199 -25.74 -20.04 -55.45
CA TYR A 199 -26.48 -19.05 -56.23
C TYR A 199 -27.96 -19.09 -55.86
N SER A 200 -28.53 -17.95 -55.51
CA SER A 200 -29.95 -17.78 -55.20
C SER A 200 -30.58 -16.73 -56.13
N ARG A 201 -31.69 -17.08 -56.79
CA ARG A 201 -32.44 -16.13 -57.63
C ARG A 201 -33.93 -16.19 -57.30
N GLU A 202 -34.50 -15.02 -57.02
CA GLU A 202 -35.95 -14.84 -56.78
C GLU A 202 -36.51 -15.86 -55.76
N GLY A 203 -35.68 -16.18 -54.75
CA GLY A 203 -35.95 -17.16 -53.72
C GLY A 203 -35.66 -16.62 -52.31
N GLU A 204 -35.82 -17.48 -51.31
CA GLU A 204 -35.53 -17.19 -49.90
C GLU A 204 -34.45 -18.14 -49.40
N LEU A 205 -33.38 -17.62 -48.83
CA LEU A 205 -32.28 -18.39 -48.27
C LEU A 205 -32.15 -18.05 -46.78
N THR A 206 -32.37 -19.03 -45.92
CA THR A 206 -32.23 -18.86 -44.46
C THR A 206 -31.11 -19.75 -43.96
N LEU A 207 -30.05 -19.16 -43.42
CA LEU A 207 -28.97 -19.87 -42.76
C LEU A 207 -29.19 -19.78 -41.25
N THR A 208 -29.15 -20.92 -40.58
CA THR A 208 -29.43 -21.03 -39.15
C THR A 208 -28.62 -22.17 -38.52
N GLY A 209 -28.62 -22.24 -37.19
CA GLY A 209 -27.72 -23.11 -36.42
C GLY A 209 -26.25 -22.80 -36.73
N ASN A 210 -25.40 -23.83 -36.64
CA ASN A 210 -23.96 -23.72 -36.89
C ASN A 210 -23.62 -23.88 -38.38
N THR A 211 -24.37 -23.20 -39.25
CA THR A 211 -24.17 -23.29 -40.71
C THR A 211 -22.95 -22.49 -41.13
N VAL A 212 -22.08 -23.09 -41.95
CA VAL A 212 -20.82 -22.49 -42.41
C VAL A 212 -20.69 -22.57 -43.92
N ILE A 213 -20.46 -21.43 -44.58
CA ILE A 213 -20.12 -21.37 -46.01
C ILE A 213 -18.67 -20.90 -46.13
N ARG A 214 -17.79 -21.77 -46.61
CA ARG A 214 -16.36 -21.45 -46.63
C ARG A 214 -15.57 -21.95 -47.82
N ARG A 215 -14.46 -21.27 -48.12
CA ARG A 215 -13.49 -21.67 -49.14
C ARG A 215 -14.11 -21.94 -50.52
N ASN A 216 -15.25 -21.32 -50.80
CA ASN A 216 -15.88 -21.42 -52.10
C ASN A 216 -15.33 -20.33 -53.03
N THR A 217 -15.31 -20.62 -54.32
CA THR A 217 -14.77 -19.72 -55.33
C THR A 217 -15.77 -19.55 -56.47
N ALA A 218 -16.22 -18.33 -56.78
CA ALA A 218 -17.13 -18.19 -57.92
C ALA A 218 -16.37 -18.43 -59.24
N SER A 219 -15.26 -17.74 -59.46
CA SER A 219 -14.40 -17.92 -60.65
C SER A 219 -12.97 -18.31 -60.28
N ASP A 220 -12.47 -19.46 -60.77
CA ASP A 220 -11.15 -19.98 -60.39
C ASP A 220 -9.99 -19.68 -61.37
N GLY A 221 -10.24 -18.82 -62.36
CA GLY A 221 -9.21 -18.36 -63.30
C GLY A 221 -9.75 -17.52 -64.45
N GLY A 222 -8.84 -17.01 -65.30
CA GLY A 222 -9.17 -16.23 -66.51
C GLY A 222 -9.76 -14.84 -66.24
N ASP A 223 -10.16 -14.16 -67.32
CA ASP A 223 -10.67 -12.77 -67.30
C ASP A 223 -12.16 -12.66 -66.85
N ALA A 224 -12.71 -13.73 -66.29
CA ALA A 224 -14.11 -13.83 -65.91
C ALA A 224 -14.42 -13.10 -64.60
N ASP A 225 -15.55 -12.40 -64.59
CA ASP A 225 -16.07 -11.76 -63.38
C ASP A 225 -16.56 -12.80 -62.37
N GLY A 226 -16.19 -12.59 -61.11
CA GLY A 226 -16.59 -13.39 -59.97
C GLY A 226 -17.56 -12.62 -59.10
N HIS A 227 -18.73 -13.21 -58.85
CA HIS A 227 -19.81 -12.61 -58.10
C HIS A 227 -20.21 -13.51 -56.92
N GLY A 228 -20.07 -13.03 -55.69
CA GLY A 228 -20.51 -13.79 -54.52
C GLY A 228 -19.69 -15.06 -54.31
N GLY A 229 -18.46 -14.96 -53.79
CA GLY A 229 -17.60 -16.13 -53.58
C GLY A 229 -18.27 -17.21 -52.74
N GLY A 230 -18.95 -16.81 -51.67
CA GLY A 230 -19.81 -17.68 -50.87
C GLY A 230 -21.21 -17.77 -51.45
N ILE A 231 -21.92 -16.62 -51.48
CA ILE A 231 -23.31 -16.53 -51.94
C ILE A 231 -23.45 -15.41 -52.98
N ALA A 232 -24.13 -15.68 -54.10
CA ALA A 232 -24.68 -14.65 -54.95
C ALA A 232 -26.21 -14.70 -54.89
N ASN A 233 -26.85 -13.58 -54.55
CA ASN A 233 -28.29 -13.46 -54.45
C ASN A 233 -28.83 -12.38 -55.38
N LEU A 234 -29.76 -12.78 -56.24
CA LEU A 234 -30.39 -11.93 -57.24
C LEU A 234 -31.90 -11.85 -57.00
N ASN A 235 -32.40 -10.67 -56.63
CA ASN A 235 -33.81 -10.41 -56.34
C ASN A 235 -34.44 -11.36 -55.29
N GLY A 236 -33.63 -12.02 -54.47
CA GLY A 236 -34.08 -12.92 -53.41
C GLY A 236 -33.87 -12.35 -52.01
N LYS A 237 -34.32 -13.08 -51.00
CA LYS A 237 -34.11 -12.78 -49.59
C LYS A 237 -33.04 -13.69 -49.00
N ILE A 238 -32.10 -13.13 -48.25
CA ILE A 238 -31.16 -13.87 -47.39
C ILE A 238 -31.43 -13.49 -45.93
N VAL A 239 -31.47 -14.48 -45.05
CA VAL A 239 -31.43 -14.31 -43.60
C VAL A 239 -30.26 -15.09 -43.03
N LEU A 240 -29.38 -14.40 -42.30
CA LEU A 240 -28.24 -14.99 -41.58
C LEU A 240 -28.47 -14.83 -40.07
N ASP A 241 -28.70 -15.94 -39.37
CA ASP A 241 -28.79 -15.97 -37.91
C ASP A 241 -27.40 -15.81 -37.26
N GLU A 242 -27.38 -15.45 -35.97
CA GLU A 242 -26.19 -15.09 -35.18
C GLU A 242 -25.04 -16.12 -35.21
N ASN A 243 -25.37 -17.41 -35.30
CA ASN A 243 -24.38 -18.51 -35.24
C ASN A 243 -23.87 -18.95 -36.62
N THR A 244 -24.26 -18.23 -37.68
CA THR A 244 -23.84 -18.55 -39.05
C THR A 244 -22.52 -17.88 -39.42
N ILE A 245 -21.72 -18.57 -40.23
CA ILE A 245 -20.39 -18.09 -40.64
C ILE A 245 -20.23 -18.19 -42.16
N ILE A 246 -19.85 -17.10 -42.80
CA ILE A 246 -19.42 -17.05 -44.20
C ILE A 246 -17.96 -16.63 -44.21
N GLU A 247 -17.05 -17.57 -44.48
CA GLU A 247 -15.62 -17.33 -44.30
C GLU A 247 -14.71 -17.77 -45.44
N ASN A 248 -13.63 -17.03 -45.68
CA ASN A 248 -12.57 -17.44 -46.59
C ASN A 248 -13.06 -17.77 -48.02
N ASN A 249 -14.19 -17.21 -48.45
CA ASN A 249 -14.68 -17.36 -49.80
C ASN A 249 -14.03 -16.34 -50.73
N GLN A 250 -13.97 -16.67 -52.03
CA GLN A 250 -13.29 -15.87 -53.04
C GLN A 250 -14.22 -15.61 -54.22
N ALA A 251 -14.46 -14.35 -54.59
CA ALA A 251 -15.32 -14.09 -55.74
C ALA A 251 -14.59 -14.52 -57.03
N THR A 252 -13.32 -14.13 -57.20
CA THR A 252 -12.47 -14.66 -58.29
C THR A 252 -11.08 -15.04 -57.77
N THR A 253 -10.32 -15.84 -58.50
CA THR A 253 -8.85 -15.97 -58.32
C THR A 253 -8.08 -15.55 -59.58
N GLY A 254 -8.81 -15.21 -60.64
CA GLY A 254 -8.26 -14.80 -61.92
C GLY A 254 -8.14 -13.28 -62.07
N SER A 255 -8.37 -12.84 -63.30
CA SER A 255 -8.13 -11.51 -63.81
C SER A 255 -9.36 -10.63 -63.99
N GLY A 256 -10.55 -11.21 -63.92
CA GLY A 256 -11.82 -10.48 -63.98
C GLY A 256 -12.16 -9.72 -62.69
N SER A 257 -13.30 -9.03 -62.72
CA SER A 257 -13.78 -8.23 -61.60
C SER A 257 -14.38 -9.09 -60.49
N GLY A 258 -13.96 -8.84 -59.25
CA GLY A 258 -14.53 -9.45 -58.06
C GLY A 258 -15.58 -8.58 -57.37
N SER A 259 -16.75 -9.13 -57.10
CA SER A 259 -17.82 -8.47 -56.35
C SER A 259 -18.37 -9.40 -55.28
N GLY A 260 -18.35 -8.96 -54.01
CA GLY A 260 -18.88 -9.75 -52.90
C GLY A 260 -18.05 -11.00 -52.62
N GLY A 261 -16.87 -10.85 -52.02
CA GLY A 261 -16.03 -12.01 -51.68
C GLY A 261 -16.79 -13.05 -50.85
N GLY A 262 -17.56 -12.59 -49.87
CA GLY A 262 -18.51 -13.42 -49.13
C GLY A 262 -19.86 -13.48 -49.85
N ILE A 263 -20.50 -12.32 -50.00
CA ILE A 263 -21.86 -12.19 -50.54
C ILE A 263 -21.92 -11.11 -51.61
N GLU A 264 -22.43 -11.45 -52.79
CA GLU A 264 -23.03 -10.47 -53.70
C GLU A 264 -24.54 -10.47 -53.51
N HIS A 265 -25.10 -9.28 -53.28
CA HIS A 265 -26.52 -9.05 -53.07
C HIS A 265 -27.03 -8.02 -54.06
N ARG A 266 -27.94 -8.43 -54.96
CA ARG A 266 -28.27 -7.66 -56.15
C ARG A 266 -29.78 -7.57 -56.42
N GLY A 267 -30.24 -6.37 -56.72
CA GLY A 267 -31.56 -6.11 -57.30
C GLY A 267 -32.55 -5.42 -56.34
N ALA A 268 -33.46 -4.62 -56.90
CA ALA A 268 -34.37 -3.74 -56.15
C ALA A 268 -35.34 -4.44 -55.16
N ARG A 269 -35.54 -5.75 -55.32
CA ARG A 269 -36.36 -6.58 -54.40
C ARG A 269 -35.51 -7.42 -53.44
N ALA A 270 -34.19 -7.38 -53.57
CA ALA A 270 -33.31 -8.23 -52.81
C ALA A 270 -33.21 -7.71 -51.37
N GLN A 271 -33.39 -8.61 -50.39
CA GLN A 271 -33.29 -8.28 -48.96
C GLN A 271 -32.25 -9.18 -48.28
N LEU A 272 -31.29 -8.59 -47.57
CA LEU A 272 -30.33 -9.32 -46.74
C LEU A 272 -30.51 -8.85 -45.30
N ILE A 273 -30.85 -9.76 -44.40
CA ILE A 273 -30.91 -9.52 -42.96
C ILE A 273 -29.82 -10.36 -42.31
N ALA A 274 -28.84 -9.73 -41.68
CA ALA A 274 -27.68 -10.43 -41.14
C ALA A 274 -27.43 -10.12 -39.68
N SER A 275 -27.31 -11.18 -38.87
CA SER A 275 -26.81 -11.18 -37.49
C SER A 275 -25.57 -12.08 -37.32
N GLY A 276 -25.19 -12.85 -38.34
CA GLY A 276 -24.04 -13.76 -38.32
C GLY A 276 -22.70 -13.11 -38.69
N SER A 277 -21.67 -13.95 -38.87
CA SER A 277 -20.30 -13.55 -39.18
C SER A 277 -19.93 -13.71 -40.66
N ILE A 278 -19.36 -12.67 -41.27
CA ILE A 278 -18.82 -12.67 -42.63
C ILE A 278 -17.35 -12.25 -42.54
N VAL A 279 -16.43 -13.23 -42.58
CA VAL A 279 -15.04 -13.01 -42.18
C VAL A 279 -14.00 -13.54 -43.15
N GLY A 280 -12.91 -12.81 -43.38
CA GLY A 280 -11.79 -13.32 -44.18
C GLY A 280 -12.12 -13.56 -45.67
N ASN A 281 -13.26 -13.06 -46.16
CA ASN A 281 -13.65 -13.27 -47.55
C ASN A 281 -12.92 -12.29 -48.47
N THR A 282 -12.72 -12.69 -49.73
CA THR A 282 -11.91 -11.94 -50.68
C THR A 282 -12.65 -11.74 -52.01
N ALA A 283 -12.88 -10.49 -52.43
CA ALA A 283 -13.47 -10.26 -53.76
C ALA A 283 -12.45 -10.58 -54.89
N VAL A 284 -11.16 -10.32 -54.63
CA VAL A 284 -10.01 -10.47 -55.53
C VAL A 284 -10.10 -9.73 -56.86
N TYR A 285 -8.97 -9.13 -57.25
CA TYR A 285 -8.66 -8.71 -58.60
C TYR A 285 -7.18 -9.01 -58.88
N SER A 286 -6.88 -9.70 -59.98
CA SER A 286 -5.51 -9.80 -60.48
C SER A 286 -5.38 -9.82 -62.01
N SER A 287 -5.24 -8.67 -62.65
CA SER A 287 -4.52 -8.66 -63.93
C SER A 287 -3.88 -7.36 -64.36
N SER A 288 -2.85 -7.59 -65.17
CA SER A 288 -1.98 -6.67 -65.89
C SER A 288 -2.68 -5.80 -66.93
N ASP A 289 -3.95 -6.04 -67.30
CA ASP A 289 -4.66 -5.29 -68.34
C ASP A 289 -6.16 -5.11 -68.01
N ASN A 290 -6.60 -3.86 -67.85
CA ASN A 290 -7.98 -3.32 -67.86
C ASN A 290 -8.86 -3.16 -66.59
N ARG A 291 -9.01 -1.87 -66.19
CA ARG A 291 -10.25 -1.05 -66.13
C ARG A 291 -11.45 -1.41 -65.23
N GLN A 292 -11.50 -2.49 -64.45
CA GLN A 292 -12.69 -2.80 -63.62
C GLN A 292 -12.40 -3.04 -62.13
N ALA A 293 -13.37 -2.68 -61.28
CA ALA A 293 -13.20 -2.38 -59.85
C ALA A 293 -13.63 -3.53 -58.93
N GLY A 294 -12.76 -3.95 -58.01
CA GLY A 294 -13.12 -4.89 -56.95
C GLY A 294 -14.05 -4.24 -55.91
N LYS A 295 -15.14 -4.91 -55.55
CA LYS A 295 -16.20 -4.36 -54.69
C LYS A 295 -16.58 -5.33 -53.58
N GLY A 296 -16.63 -4.87 -52.34
CA GLY A 296 -17.25 -5.63 -51.25
C GLY A 296 -16.50 -6.91 -50.94
N GLY A 297 -15.38 -6.84 -50.20
CA GLY A 297 -14.65 -8.06 -49.80
C GLY A 297 -15.54 -9.00 -48.98
N GLY A 298 -16.36 -8.44 -48.08
CA GLY A 298 -17.40 -9.17 -47.35
C GLY A 298 -18.71 -9.19 -48.14
N ILE A 299 -19.33 -8.03 -48.30
CA ILE A 299 -20.64 -7.85 -48.97
C ILE A 299 -20.52 -6.82 -50.10
N ALA A 300 -21.03 -7.14 -51.29
CA ALA A 300 -21.35 -6.17 -52.32
C ALA A 300 -22.87 -6.05 -52.47
N ASN A 301 -23.43 -4.90 -52.09
CA ASN A 301 -24.84 -4.55 -52.22
C ASN A 301 -25.05 -3.61 -53.41
N ILE A 302 -25.78 -4.08 -54.42
CA ILE A 302 -25.87 -3.40 -55.72
C ILE A 302 -27.27 -3.44 -56.33
N GLU A 303 -27.53 -2.51 -57.25
CA GLU A 303 -28.72 -2.42 -58.09
C GLU A 303 -30.05 -2.39 -57.32
N GLY A 304 -30.08 -1.61 -56.24
CA GLY A 304 -31.28 -1.44 -55.41
C GLY A 304 -31.41 -2.43 -54.27
N GLY A 305 -30.39 -3.26 -54.03
CA GLY A 305 -30.41 -4.23 -52.94
C GLY A 305 -30.57 -3.56 -51.58
N GLN A 306 -31.25 -4.25 -50.66
CA GLN A 306 -31.52 -3.79 -49.31
C GLN A 306 -30.77 -4.67 -48.32
N VAL A 307 -29.84 -4.10 -47.56
CA VAL A 307 -29.09 -4.79 -46.50
C VAL A 307 -29.48 -4.20 -45.14
N GLU A 308 -29.87 -5.08 -44.22
CA GLU A 308 -30.07 -4.77 -42.81
C GLU A 308 -29.09 -5.60 -41.97
N LEU A 309 -28.14 -4.93 -41.33
CA LEU A 309 -27.30 -5.55 -40.31
C LEU A 309 -27.97 -5.36 -38.95
N THR A 310 -28.18 -6.48 -38.27
CA THR A 310 -28.81 -6.54 -36.95
C THR A 310 -27.79 -6.96 -35.88
N GLN A 311 -28.21 -6.98 -34.62
CA GLN A 311 -27.40 -7.36 -33.48
C GLN A 311 -26.54 -8.62 -33.73
N GLY A 312 -25.25 -8.54 -33.37
CA GLY A 312 -24.33 -9.66 -33.47
C GLY A 312 -23.65 -9.80 -34.82
N ALA A 313 -24.04 -9.01 -35.82
CA ALA A 313 -23.40 -9.03 -37.13
C ALA A 313 -21.92 -8.64 -37.03
N VAL A 314 -21.05 -9.51 -37.55
CA VAL A 314 -19.59 -9.31 -37.60
C VAL A 314 -19.13 -9.37 -39.06
N ILE A 315 -18.50 -8.31 -39.54
CA ILE A 315 -17.91 -8.23 -40.88
C ILE A 315 -16.46 -7.80 -40.73
N GLU A 316 -15.56 -8.77 -40.67
CA GLU A 316 -14.16 -8.50 -40.33
C GLU A 316 -13.15 -9.21 -41.22
N ASN A 317 -11.97 -8.62 -41.35
CA ASN A 317 -10.84 -9.19 -42.07
C ASN A 317 -11.17 -9.55 -43.54
N ASN A 318 -12.23 -8.97 -44.09
CA ASN A 318 -12.56 -9.16 -45.49
C ASN A 318 -11.72 -8.23 -46.34
N LYS A 319 -11.49 -8.64 -47.59
CA LYS A 319 -10.51 -8.00 -48.44
C LYS A 319 -10.96 -7.84 -49.87
N VAL A 320 -10.60 -6.71 -50.47
CA VAL A 320 -10.46 -6.57 -51.91
C VAL A 320 -8.96 -6.62 -52.20
N THR A 321 -8.49 -7.61 -52.97
CA THR A 321 -7.08 -7.66 -53.38
C THR A 321 -6.95 -6.97 -54.73
N ASN A 322 -5.83 -6.28 -54.97
CA ASN A 322 -5.42 -5.84 -56.30
C ASN A 322 -4.00 -6.33 -56.59
N SER A 323 -3.76 -6.84 -57.79
CA SER A 323 -2.41 -7.18 -58.22
C SER A 323 -1.80 -6.03 -59.04
N ILE A 324 -0.74 -5.43 -58.47
CA ILE A 324 0.38 -4.79 -59.21
C ILE A 324 0.17 -3.35 -59.75
N SER A 325 -1.05 -2.81 -59.87
CA SER A 325 -1.28 -1.47 -60.49
C SER A 325 -2.03 -0.44 -59.61
N ASN A 326 -1.65 0.85 -59.72
CA ASN A 326 -2.24 2.00 -59.02
C ASN A 326 -3.46 2.63 -59.72
N VAL A 327 -4.05 1.93 -60.71
CA VAL A 327 -5.05 2.50 -61.64
C VAL A 327 -6.46 1.90 -61.47
N VAL A 328 -6.69 1.05 -60.46
CA VAL A 328 -7.98 0.35 -60.28
C VAL A 328 -8.67 0.76 -58.97
N SER A 329 -9.93 1.16 -59.08
CA SER A 329 -10.79 1.47 -57.92
C SER A 329 -11.12 0.19 -57.17
N ALA A 330 -10.72 0.10 -55.90
CA ALA A 330 -11.11 -0.99 -55.01
C ALA A 330 -11.96 -0.40 -53.89
N CYS A 331 -13.18 -0.90 -53.70
CA CYS A 331 -14.17 -0.21 -52.87
C CYS A 331 -14.83 -1.16 -51.87
N GLY A 332 -14.95 -0.73 -50.61
CA GLY A 332 -15.69 -1.48 -49.60
C GLY A 332 -15.03 -2.81 -49.24
N GLY A 333 -13.91 -2.79 -48.50
CA GLY A 333 -13.23 -4.03 -48.07
C GLY A 333 -14.18 -4.92 -47.25
N GLY A 334 -14.95 -4.33 -46.35
CA GLY A 334 -16.05 -4.98 -45.64
C GLY A 334 -17.31 -4.99 -46.52
N ILE A 335 -17.90 -3.81 -46.73
CA ILE A 335 -19.15 -3.63 -47.46
C ILE A 335 -18.99 -2.59 -48.55
N TYR A 336 -19.36 -2.95 -49.78
CA TYR A 336 -19.66 -2.01 -50.84
C TYR A 336 -21.18 -1.86 -50.96
N ASN A 337 -21.69 -0.64 -50.95
CA ASN A 337 -23.10 -0.32 -51.15
C ASN A 337 -23.21 0.74 -52.26
N ASP A 338 -23.79 0.38 -53.40
CA ASP A 338 -23.98 1.38 -54.46
C ASP A 338 -25.03 2.44 -54.09
N GLU A 339 -25.04 3.54 -54.83
CA GLU A 339 -25.93 4.68 -54.54
C GLU A 339 -27.42 4.36 -54.68
N SER A 340 -27.77 3.33 -55.44
CA SER A 340 -29.15 2.89 -55.62
C SER A 340 -29.63 1.97 -54.49
N SER A 341 -28.70 1.41 -53.73
CA SER A 341 -28.93 0.38 -52.72
C SER A 341 -29.03 0.97 -51.32
N ALA A 342 -29.80 0.33 -50.45
CA ALA A 342 -29.94 0.76 -49.06
C ALA A 342 -29.12 -0.12 -48.13
N LEU A 343 -28.37 0.53 -47.24
CA LEU A 343 -27.72 -0.11 -46.10
C LEU A 343 -28.30 0.47 -44.82
N LYS A 344 -28.87 -0.40 -43.99
CA LYS A 344 -29.38 -0.08 -42.67
C LYS A 344 -28.59 -0.86 -41.62
N LEU A 345 -27.95 -0.13 -40.72
CA LEU A 345 -27.44 -0.67 -39.47
C LEU A 345 -28.53 -0.49 -38.43
N ASN A 346 -29.22 -1.57 -38.05
CA ASN A 346 -30.26 -1.51 -37.03
C ASN A 346 -29.59 -1.50 -35.64
N THR A 347 -29.18 -0.31 -35.24
CA THR A 347 -28.36 -0.03 -34.06
C THR A 347 -29.18 0.44 -32.87
N ALA A 348 -30.48 0.09 -32.81
CA ALA A 348 -31.37 0.66 -31.81
C ALA A 348 -30.83 0.46 -30.39
N ASP A 349 -30.07 -0.61 -30.11
CA ASP A 349 -29.28 -0.71 -28.89
C ASP A 349 -28.04 -1.64 -28.93
N THR A 350 -27.62 -2.20 -30.06
CA THR A 350 -26.66 -3.33 -30.05
C THR A 350 -25.64 -3.39 -31.19
N GLU A 351 -24.60 -4.20 -30.96
CA GLU A 351 -23.27 -4.21 -31.59
C GLU A 351 -23.29 -4.79 -33.00
N VAL A 352 -23.09 -3.95 -34.00
CA VAL A 352 -22.66 -4.36 -35.35
C VAL A 352 -21.18 -4.03 -35.45
N LEU A 353 -20.35 -5.03 -35.72
CA LEU A 353 -18.92 -4.87 -35.87
C LEU A 353 -18.54 -4.98 -37.35
N VAL A 354 -18.05 -3.87 -37.91
CA VAL A 354 -17.41 -3.87 -39.23
C VAL A 354 -16.07 -3.20 -39.07
N ALA A 355 -15.01 -4.00 -39.07
CA ALA A 355 -13.67 -3.56 -38.75
C ALA A 355 -12.61 -4.44 -39.40
N HIS A 356 -11.38 -3.93 -39.44
CA HIS A 356 -10.20 -4.68 -39.92
C HIS A 356 -10.33 -5.18 -41.37
N ASN A 357 -11.24 -4.61 -42.15
CA ASN A 357 -11.37 -4.95 -43.55
C ASN A 357 -10.41 -4.10 -44.39
N ILE A 358 -9.99 -4.61 -45.54
CA ILE A 358 -8.95 -3.99 -46.35
C ILE A 358 -9.40 -3.91 -47.80
N THR A 359 -9.41 -2.72 -48.39
CA THR A 359 -9.70 -2.54 -49.82
C THR A 359 -8.51 -2.84 -50.72
N SER A 360 -7.29 -2.69 -50.22
CA SER A 360 -6.07 -2.99 -50.96
C SER A 360 -4.91 -3.18 -49.99
N ASP A 361 -4.16 -4.27 -50.17
CA ASP A 361 -2.88 -4.49 -49.47
C ASP A 361 -1.72 -3.71 -50.12
N ASN A 362 -1.96 -3.08 -51.27
CA ASN A 362 -0.98 -2.25 -51.93
C ASN A 362 -1.12 -0.81 -51.39
N PRO A 363 -0.20 -0.34 -50.53
CA PRO A 363 -0.27 1.01 -49.97
C PRO A 363 -0.16 2.11 -51.04
N LEU A 364 0.25 1.78 -52.27
CA LEU A 364 0.33 2.71 -53.40
C LEU A 364 -0.97 2.82 -54.19
N ASN A 365 -2.02 2.05 -53.89
CA ASN A 365 -3.30 2.18 -54.58
C ASN A 365 -4.12 3.35 -54.02
N LEU A 366 -3.89 4.54 -54.57
CA LEU A 366 -4.58 5.77 -54.19
C LEU A 366 -6.07 5.81 -54.59
N LEU A 367 -6.53 4.85 -55.39
CA LEU A 367 -7.94 4.72 -55.81
C LEU A 367 -8.74 3.75 -54.92
N ALA A 368 -8.09 3.12 -53.94
CA ALA A 368 -8.77 2.29 -52.96
C ALA A 368 -9.57 3.17 -51.98
N GLN A 369 -10.85 2.84 -51.75
CA GLN A 369 -11.77 3.68 -51.00
C GLN A 369 -12.64 2.83 -50.07
N GLY A 370 -12.72 3.23 -48.80
CA GLY A 370 -13.67 2.63 -47.87
C GLY A 370 -13.28 1.22 -47.43
N ASN A 371 -12.32 1.10 -46.51
CA ASN A 371 -11.86 -0.18 -45.98
C ASN A 371 -13.01 -1.01 -45.39
N ASP A 372 -13.81 -0.42 -44.50
CA ASP A 372 -14.93 -1.11 -43.88
C ASP A 372 -16.23 -0.92 -44.67
N PHE A 373 -16.47 0.28 -45.19
CA PHE A 373 -17.68 0.62 -45.94
C PHE A 373 -17.35 1.49 -47.14
N TYR A 374 -18.08 1.33 -48.23
CA TYR A 374 -18.07 2.29 -49.33
C TYR A 374 -19.48 2.51 -49.89
N PRO A 375 -19.88 3.77 -50.14
CA PRO A 375 -19.21 5.01 -49.71
C PRO A 375 -19.41 5.28 -48.22
N ASP A 376 -18.48 6.01 -47.60
CA ASP A 376 -18.56 6.45 -46.19
C ASP A 376 -19.77 7.35 -45.90
N ALA A 377 -20.50 7.78 -46.94
CA ALA A 377 -21.71 8.59 -46.81
C ALA A 377 -22.87 7.85 -46.13
N PHE A 378 -22.89 6.52 -46.08
CA PHE A 378 -23.99 5.77 -45.48
C PHE A 378 -23.88 5.58 -43.96
N THR A 379 -22.68 5.76 -43.38
CA THR A 379 -22.43 5.50 -41.95
C THR A 379 -21.73 6.67 -41.25
N CYS A 380 -21.75 6.63 -39.92
CA CYS A 380 -21.03 7.52 -39.02
C CYS A 380 -20.41 6.69 -37.89
N THR A 381 -19.20 7.04 -37.48
CA THR A 381 -18.49 6.38 -36.37
C THR A 381 -18.62 7.19 -35.08
N VAL A 382 -18.94 6.52 -33.96
CA VAL A 382 -18.83 7.06 -32.61
C VAL A 382 -17.65 6.42 -31.90
N ILE A 383 -16.65 7.22 -31.52
CA ILE A 383 -15.58 6.78 -30.62
C ILE A 383 -16.07 7.00 -29.19
N PHE A 384 -16.43 5.91 -28.51
CA PHE A 384 -16.86 5.93 -27.12
C PHE A 384 -15.65 5.65 -26.20
N PRO A 385 -15.41 6.46 -25.17
CA PRO A 385 -14.23 6.30 -24.32
C PRO A 385 -14.41 5.12 -23.39
N LYS A 386 -13.30 4.48 -23.01
CA LYS A 386 -13.34 3.56 -21.87
C LYS A 386 -13.60 4.37 -20.61
N VAL A 387 -14.80 4.25 -20.06
CA VAL A 387 -15.17 4.89 -18.80
C VAL A 387 -14.58 4.08 -17.65
N SER A 388 -13.90 4.75 -16.73
CA SER A 388 -13.28 4.14 -15.55
C SER A 388 -13.33 5.10 -14.37
N GLY A 389 -13.10 4.58 -13.16
CA GLY A 389 -13.17 5.36 -11.94
C GLY A 389 -14.57 5.30 -11.30
N ARG A 390 -15.05 6.45 -10.79
CA ARG A 390 -16.30 6.57 -10.02
C ARG A 390 -17.53 6.87 -10.88
N ILE A 391 -17.41 6.67 -12.19
CA ILE A 391 -18.51 6.74 -13.15
C ILE A 391 -18.50 5.46 -13.98
N THR A 392 -19.68 4.99 -14.38
CA THR A 392 -19.87 3.87 -15.31
C THR A 392 -20.70 4.34 -16.49
N ALA A 393 -20.60 3.65 -17.62
CA ALA A 393 -21.47 3.86 -18.76
C ALA A 393 -22.10 2.55 -19.21
N ASP A 394 -23.27 2.63 -19.83
CA ASP A 394 -23.98 1.48 -20.44
C ASP A 394 -23.40 1.06 -21.81
N ARG A 395 -22.43 1.82 -22.33
CA ARG A 395 -21.66 1.50 -23.53
C ARG A 395 -20.22 1.17 -23.19
N GLU A 396 -19.67 0.14 -23.82
CA GLU A 396 -18.26 -0.20 -23.74
C GLU A 396 -17.39 0.80 -24.50
N GLY A 397 -16.15 0.99 -24.04
CA GLY A 397 -15.18 1.87 -24.69
C GLY A 397 -14.61 1.26 -25.96
N ARG A 398 -15.14 1.68 -27.12
CA ARG A 398 -14.71 1.28 -28.47
C ARG A 398 -15.33 2.20 -29.53
N SER A 399 -15.06 1.91 -30.80
CA SER A 399 -15.75 2.55 -31.93
C SER A 399 -17.04 1.81 -32.28
N TYR A 400 -18.12 2.56 -32.47
CA TYR A 400 -19.43 2.07 -32.92
C TYR A 400 -19.73 2.63 -34.32
N GLN A 401 -20.20 1.78 -35.23
CA GLN A 401 -20.66 2.20 -36.56
C GLN A 401 -22.19 2.30 -36.57
N LEU A 402 -22.71 3.43 -37.03
CA LEU A 402 -24.13 3.72 -37.07
C LEU A 402 -24.55 4.21 -38.45
N SER A 403 -25.82 3.98 -38.82
CA SER A 403 -26.38 4.56 -40.04
C SER A 403 -26.33 6.08 -39.96
N ARG A 404 -25.98 6.78 -41.05
CA ARG A 404 -26.07 8.24 -41.08
C ARG A 404 -27.51 8.69 -40.83
N ASN A 405 -27.69 9.75 -40.07
CA ASN A 405 -28.97 10.28 -39.59
C ASN A 405 -29.71 9.34 -38.60
N SER A 406 -29.04 8.36 -38.02
CA SER A 406 -29.56 7.59 -36.86
C SER A 406 -29.17 8.25 -35.53
N THR A 407 -29.73 7.75 -34.43
CA THR A 407 -29.48 8.26 -33.08
C THR A 407 -28.55 7.32 -32.32
N PHE A 408 -27.50 7.84 -31.71
CA PHE A 408 -26.69 7.14 -30.71
C PHE A 408 -27.09 7.59 -29.30
N SER A 409 -27.51 6.65 -28.46
CA SER A 409 -27.94 6.92 -27.08
C SER A 409 -27.08 6.14 -26.09
N PHE A 410 -26.76 6.77 -24.96
CA PHE A 410 -25.99 6.17 -23.87
C PHE A 410 -26.33 6.83 -22.54
N ALA A 411 -26.04 6.13 -21.45
CA ALA A 411 -26.21 6.58 -20.08
C ALA A 411 -24.88 6.54 -19.34
N VAL A 412 -24.64 7.55 -18.51
CA VAL A 412 -23.51 7.61 -17.59
C VAL A 412 -24.06 7.65 -16.17
N THR A 413 -23.56 6.78 -15.30
CA THR A 413 -24.03 6.66 -13.92
C THR A 413 -22.88 6.95 -12.95
N ALA A 414 -23.11 7.86 -12.00
CA ALA A 414 -22.17 8.10 -10.90
C ALA A 414 -22.24 6.97 -9.86
N ALA A 415 -21.09 6.64 -9.26
CA ALA A 415 -21.00 5.66 -8.20
C ALA A 415 -21.85 6.06 -6.99
N GLU A 416 -22.40 5.07 -6.28
CA GLU A 416 -23.35 5.29 -5.18
C GLU A 416 -22.78 6.12 -4.02
N GLU A 417 -21.51 5.92 -3.72
CA GLU A 417 -20.72 6.66 -2.72
C GLU A 417 -20.45 8.13 -3.11
N TYR A 418 -20.77 8.54 -4.33
CA TYR A 418 -20.47 9.86 -4.87
C TYR A 418 -21.64 10.41 -5.71
N ASP A 419 -22.84 10.44 -5.12
CA ASP A 419 -24.06 10.93 -5.77
C ASP A 419 -24.03 12.42 -6.17
N TYR A 420 -23.06 13.18 -5.65
CA TYR A 420 -22.77 14.57 -5.99
C TYR A 420 -21.90 14.74 -7.26
N ILE A 421 -21.31 13.67 -7.81
CA ILE A 421 -20.51 13.75 -9.04
C ILE A 421 -21.44 13.92 -10.24
N ILE A 422 -21.20 14.98 -11.01
CA ILE A 422 -21.89 15.23 -12.28
C ILE A 422 -20.92 14.89 -13.42
N PRO A 423 -21.23 13.92 -14.29
CA PRO A 423 -20.41 13.63 -15.46
C PRO A 423 -20.50 14.78 -16.46
N ILE A 424 -19.34 15.29 -16.85
CA ILE A 424 -19.18 16.24 -17.94
C ILE A 424 -18.92 15.43 -19.21
N VAL A 425 -19.88 15.49 -20.13
CA VAL A 425 -19.79 14.82 -21.42
C VAL A 425 -19.53 15.88 -22.49
N THR A 426 -18.52 15.63 -23.32
CA THR A 426 -18.25 16.44 -24.51
C THR A 426 -18.24 15.56 -25.75
N VAL A 427 -18.67 16.13 -26.87
CA VAL A 427 -18.70 15.49 -28.19
C VAL A 427 -17.90 16.38 -29.14
N ASN A 428 -16.83 15.85 -29.72
CA ASN A 428 -15.90 16.65 -30.54
C ASN A 428 -15.44 17.93 -29.78
N ASN A 429 -15.18 17.79 -28.48
CA ASN A 429 -14.82 18.86 -27.53
C ASN A 429 -15.92 19.91 -27.22
N ILE A 430 -17.16 19.69 -27.65
CA ILE A 430 -18.31 20.56 -27.33
C ILE A 430 -19.14 19.92 -26.21
N PRO A 431 -19.47 20.64 -25.12
CA PRO A 431 -20.32 20.11 -24.04
C PRO A 431 -21.67 19.60 -24.55
N LEU A 432 -22.06 18.42 -24.07
CA LEU A 432 -23.35 17.80 -24.34
C LEU A 432 -24.16 17.72 -23.03
N ALA A 433 -25.35 18.34 -23.02
CA ALA A 433 -26.27 18.23 -21.91
C ALA A 433 -27.02 16.87 -21.95
N PRO A 434 -27.33 16.27 -20.79
CA PRO A 434 -28.16 15.08 -20.73
C PRO A 434 -29.61 15.42 -21.13
N ILE A 435 -30.27 14.50 -21.84
CA ILE A 435 -31.69 14.59 -22.21
C ILE A 435 -32.63 14.21 -21.07
N ALA A 436 -32.15 13.42 -20.10
CA ALA A 436 -32.88 13.02 -18.90
C ALA A 436 -31.88 12.70 -17.77
N THR A 437 -32.30 12.93 -16.53
CA THR A 437 -31.54 12.58 -15.33
C THR A 437 -32.46 11.84 -14.36
N GLU A 438 -32.06 10.63 -13.96
CA GLU A 438 -32.80 9.75 -13.05
C GLU A 438 -31.87 9.37 -11.89
N GLY A 439 -31.95 10.11 -10.77
CA GLY A 439 -31.04 9.95 -9.65
C GLY A 439 -29.59 10.24 -10.07
N ARG A 440 -28.75 9.20 -10.05
CA ARG A 440 -27.31 9.25 -10.39
C ARG A 440 -27.01 8.97 -11.87
N THR A 441 -28.04 8.70 -12.68
CA THR A 441 -27.89 8.29 -14.08
C THR A 441 -28.29 9.43 -15.02
N TYR A 442 -27.38 9.79 -15.91
CA TYR A 442 -27.50 10.87 -16.89
C TYR A 442 -27.59 10.24 -18.28
N ARG A 443 -28.70 10.46 -18.99
CA ARG A 443 -28.94 9.90 -20.33
C ARG A 443 -28.63 10.93 -21.40
N TYR A 444 -27.98 10.51 -22.47
CA TYR A 444 -27.54 11.34 -23.59
C TYR A 444 -28.03 10.76 -24.90
N SER A 445 -28.26 11.62 -25.89
CA SER A 445 -28.71 11.23 -27.22
C SER A 445 -28.09 12.13 -28.29
N LEU A 446 -27.61 11.52 -29.37
CA LEU A 446 -26.82 12.18 -30.41
C LEU A 446 -27.34 11.80 -31.79
N MET A 447 -27.64 12.80 -32.61
CA MET A 447 -27.93 12.59 -34.03
C MET A 447 -26.63 12.38 -34.81
N MET A 448 -26.53 11.26 -35.53
CA MET A 448 -25.33 10.84 -36.25
C MET A 448 -25.28 11.41 -37.66
N THR A 449 -25.00 12.71 -37.78
CA THR A 449 -24.80 13.38 -39.08
C THR A 449 -23.36 13.33 -39.57
N GLU A 450 -22.41 13.05 -38.68
CA GLU A 450 -20.96 12.99 -38.88
C GLU A 450 -20.33 12.08 -37.83
N ASN A 451 -19.03 11.79 -37.97
CA ASN A 451 -18.27 11.05 -36.96
C ASN A 451 -18.17 11.86 -35.65
N LYS A 452 -18.29 11.18 -34.52
CA LYS A 452 -18.32 11.80 -33.18
C LYS A 452 -17.33 11.13 -32.24
N THR A 453 -16.55 11.92 -31.54
CA THR A 453 -15.70 11.45 -30.44
C THR A 453 -16.28 11.93 -29.13
N ILE A 454 -16.59 11.00 -28.23
CA ILE A 454 -17.16 11.31 -26.92
C ILE A 454 -16.04 11.31 -25.88
N ASN A 455 -15.98 12.33 -25.05
CA ASN A 455 -15.16 12.33 -23.84
C ASN A 455 -16.06 12.50 -22.63
N ILE A 456 -15.82 11.69 -21.60
CA ILE A 456 -16.57 11.70 -20.36
C ILE A 456 -15.56 11.92 -19.24
N VAL A 457 -15.70 13.03 -18.53
CA VAL A 457 -14.86 13.36 -17.36
C VAL A 457 -15.75 13.65 -16.17
N SER A 458 -15.27 13.37 -14.97
CA SER A 458 -15.99 13.73 -13.75
C SER A 458 -15.72 15.19 -13.38
N ASN A 459 -16.67 15.87 -12.74
CA ASN A 459 -16.54 17.26 -12.28
C ASN A 459 -15.78 17.41 -10.94
N TYR A 460 -14.87 16.51 -10.60
CA TYR A 460 -14.11 16.53 -9.34
C TYR A 460 -12.59 16.55 -9.59
N HIS A 461 -11.86 16.99 -8.57
CA HIS A 461 -10.42 16.87 -8.45
C HIS A 461 -10.03 16.01 -7.25
N SER A 462 -8.85 15.41 -7.32
CA SER A 462 -8.32 14.54 -6.28
C SER A 462 -7.32 15.27 -5.39
N VAL A 463 -7.48 15.12 -4.07
CA VAL A 463 -6.50 15.53 -3.05
C VAL A 463 -5.84 14.29 -2.48
N ILE A 464 -4.52 14.22 -2.52
CA ILE A 464 -3.75 13.15 -1.89
C ILE A 464 -2.83 13.77 -0.84
N PHE A 465 -2.78 13.18 0.34
CA PHE A 465 -1.80 13.53 1.36
C PHE A 465 -0.59 12.61 1.26
N ALA A 466 0.60 13.20 1.09
CA ALA A 466 1.84 12.48 1.33
C ALA A 466 1.95 12.13 2.82
N ALA A 467 2.64 11.03 3.15
CA ALA A 467 2.93 10.69 4.53
C ALA A 467 3.59 11.87 5.26
N PRO A 468 2.96 12.44 6.29
CA PRO A 468 3.54 13.56 7.02
C PRO A 468 4.75 13.06 7.83
N PRO A 469 5.64 13.98 8.21
CA PRO A 469 6.70 13.68 9.17
C PRO A 469 6.15 13.14 10.49
N LYS A 470 6.96 12.34 11.21
CA LYS A 470 6.51 11.53 12.36
C LYS A 470 5.76 12.33 13.44
N GLU A 471 6.09 13.61 13.59
CA GLU A 471 5.57 14.50 14.62
C GLU A 471 4.33 15.29 14.19
N ILE A 472 3.82 15.05 12.97
CA ILE A 472 2.66 15.73 12.42
C ILE A 472 1.66 14.69 11.94
N SER A 473 0.41 14.84 12.35
CA SER A 473 -0.69 13.96 11.95
C SER A 473 -1.82 14.75 11.29
N ILE A 474 -2.58 14.10 10.41
CA ILE A 474 -3.78 14.67 9.79
C ILE A 474 -4.98 14.08 10.53
N ALA A 475 -5.80 14.94 11.13
CA ALA A 475 -6.90 14.50 12.00
C ALA A 475 -8.10 13.94 11.22
N THR A 476 -8.30 14.44 10.00
CA THR A 476 -9.59 14.37 9.30
C THR A 476 -9.62 13.33 8.17
N TYR A 477 -8.45 12.87 7.71
CA TYR A 477 -8.31 12.12 6.47
C TYR A 477 -7.26 11.01 6.57
N GLN A 478 -7.49 9.92 5.86
CA GLN A 478 -6.58 8.79 5.68
C GLN A 478 -5.44 9.15 4.74
N LEU A 479 -4.24 8.67 5.05
CA LEU A 479 -3.04 8.94 4.25
C LEU A 479 -3.05 8.11 2.96
N GLU A 480 -2.41 8.65 1.91
CA GLU A 480 -2.15 7.97 0.63
C GLU A 480 -3.39 7.50 -0.18
N SER A 481 -4.60 7.77 0.34
CA SER A 481 -5.86 7.59 -0.37
C SER A 481 -6.32 8.92 -1.01
N PRO A 482 -6.80 8.91 -2.27
CA PRO A 482 -7.32 10.11 -2.92
C PRO A 482 -8.70 10.48 -2.35
N TYR A 483 -8.86 11.76 -2.02
CA TYR A 483 -10.14 12.39 -1.66
C TYR A 483 -10.67 13.19 -2.85
N HIS A 484 -11.95 13.06 -3.16
CA HIS A 484 -12.57 13.70 -4.32
C HIS A 484 -13.42 14.91 -3.93
N VAL A 485 -13.07 16.07 -4.48
CA VAL A 485 -13.72 17.35 -4.18
C VAL A 485 -14.16 17.97 -5.49
N LEU A 486 -15.35 18.58 -5.52
CA LEU A 486 -15.87 19.20 -6.74
C LEU A 486 -14.94 20.32 -7.24
N PHE A 487 -14.96 20.52 -8.57
CA PHE A 487 -14.27 21.66 -9.17
C PHE A 487 -14.73 22.97 -8.54
N ASN A 488 -13.76 23.78 -8.13
CA ASN A 488 -13.88 25.08 -7.49
C ASN A 488 -14.43 25.07 -6.05
N ASP A 489 -14.67 23.90 -5.45
CA ASP A 489 -15.03 23.80 -4.04
C ASP A 489 -13.81 23.96 -3.12
N LEU A 490 -14.09 24.24 -1.84
CA LEU A 490 -13.07 24.32 -0.79
C LEU A 490 -12.85 22.95 -0.17
N PHE A 491 -11.58 22.62 0.05
CA PHE A 491 -11.13 21.45 0.78
C PHE A 491 -10.46 21.89 2.08
N ASP A 492 -11.11 21.62 3.21
CA ASP A 492 -10.65 22.00 4.54
C ASP A 492 -9.99 20.81 5.24
N PHE A 493 -8.82 21.02 5.84
CA PHE A 493 -8.14 19.97 6.62
C PHE A 493 -7.39 20.54 7.82
N THR A 494 -7.15 19.70 8.82
CA THR A 494 -6.45 20.08 10.06
C THR A 494 -5.21 19.20 10.28
N LEU A 495 -4.08 19.85 10.53
CA LEU A 495 -2.83 19.20 10.96
C LEU A 495 -2.66 19.34 12.47
N ILE A 496 -2.35 18.24 13.14
CA ILE A 496 -2.05 18.20 14.58
C ILE A 496 -0.56 17.90 14.73
N THR A 497 0.14 18.81 15.40
CA THR A 497 1.57 18.71 15.73
C THR A 497 1.78 18.08 17.10
N SER A 498 2.91 17.41 17.31
CA SER A 498 3.34 17.02 18.65
C SER A 498 3.74 18.24 19.49
N ASP A 499 3.83 18.06 20.81
CA ASP A 499 4.24 19.14 21.72
C ASP A 499 5.61 19.73 21.36
N ARG A 500 6.50 18.96 20.72
CA ARG A 500 7.82 19.43 20.27
C ARG A 500 7.74 20.50 19.19
N PHE A 501 6.70 20.47 18.36
CA PHE A 501 6.47 21.43 17.26
C PHE A 501 5.40 22.47 17.61
N LYS A 502 4.97 22.52 18.88
CA LYS A 502 3.92 23.44 19.36
C LYS A 502 4.18 24.90 19.04
N TYR A 503 5.43 25.35 18.89
CA TYR A 503 5.73 26.77 18.65
C TYR A 503 6.03 27.13 17.19
N VAL A 504 5.97 26.16 16.27
CA VAL A 504 6.30 26.35 14.85
C VAL A 504 5.13 25.93 13.96
N GLU A 505 4.94 26.64 12.84
CA GLU A 505 3.92 26.31 11.85
C GLU A 505 4.43 25.20 10.93
N PRO A 506 3.66 24.11 10.72
CA PRO A 506 3.98 23.13 9.69
C PRO A 506 4.07 23.77 8.32
N ILE A 507 5.15 23.46 7.58
CA ILE A 507 5.28 23.92 6.20
C ILE A 507 4.49 22.98 5.30
N VAL A 508 3.32 23.46 4.86
CA VAL A 508 2.45 22.75 3.91
C VAL A 508 2.71 23.28 2.51
N THR A 509 2.97 22.38 1.57
CA THR A 509 3.15 22.73 0.15
C THR A 509 2.15 21.99 -0.73
N VAL A 510 1.58 22.72 -1.68
CA VAL A 510 0.63 22.24 -2.68
C VAL A 510 1.14 22.66 -4.05
N GLY A 511 1.46 21.69 -4.92
CA GLY A 511 2.01 21.99 -6.25
C GLY A 511 3.32 22.81 -6.23
N GLY A 512 4.09 22.73 -5.14
CA GLY A 512 5.33 23.49 -4.93
C GLY A 512 5.15 24.86 -4.25
N ASN A 513 3.92 25.33 -4.05
CA ASN A 513 3.64 26.60 -3.35
C ASN A 513 3.31 26.36 -1.87
N VAL A 514 3.78 27.24 -0.99
CA VAL A 514 3.48 27.18 0.45
C VAL A 514 2.03 27.62 0.70
N LEU A 515 1.25 26.74 1.32
CA LEU A 515 -0.12 27.01 1.76
C LEU A 515 -0.09 27.47 3.23
N LYS A 516 -0.62 28.67 3.49
CA LYS A 516 -0.73 29.21 4.85
C LYS A 516 -1.96 28.67 5.58
N PRO A 517 -1.91 28.46 6.90
CA PRO A 517 -3.07 28.07 7.68
C PRO A 517 -4.09 29.21 7.71
N THR A 518 -5.38 28.84 7.70
CA THR A 518 -6.52 29.74 7.87
C THR A 518 -6.81 30.05 9.33
N GLY A 519 -6.33 29.21 10.26
CA GLY A 519 -6.48 29.39 11.70
C GLY A 519 -5.63 28.42 12.51
N ARG A 520 -5.55 28.63 13.82
CA ARG A 520 -4.79 27.78 14.75
C ARG A 520 -5.47 27.72 16.13
N GLU A 521 -5.55 26.52 16.69
CA GLU A 521 -6.00 26.26 18.07
C GLU A 521 -5.01 25.31 18.76
N GLY A 522 -4.19 25.81 19.70
CA GLY A 522 -3.20 24.99 20.39
C GLY A 522 -2.13 24.42 19.44
N ASN A 523 -2.08 23.09 19.31
CA ASN A 523 -1.21 22.34 18.40
C ASN A 523 -1.91 21.93 17.07
N ALA A 524 -3.16 22.37 16.87
CA ALA A 524 -3.94 22.14 15.65
C ALA A 524 -3.88 23.36 14.70
N PHE A 525 -3.54 23.11 13.45
CA PHE A 525 -3.44 24.11 12.38
C PHE A 525 -4.48 23.80 11.30
N HIS A 526 -5.34 24.76 10.99
CA HIS A 526 -6.42 24.61 10.00
C HIS A 526 -5.98 25.17 8.65
N TYR A 527 -6.30 24.48 7.57
CA TYR A 527 -5.98 24.86 6.20
C TYR A 527 -7.23 24.75 5.33
N SER A 528 -7.32 25.61 4.32
CA SER A 528 -8.39 25.58 3.31
C SER A 528 -7.77 25.74 1.92
N LEU A 529 -8.13 24.85 1.00
CA LEU A 529 -7.61 24.80 -0.36
C LEU A 529 -8.76 24.84 -1.38
N ARG A 530 -8.73 25.80 -2.30
CA ARG A 530 -9.68 25.83 -3.42
C ARG A 530 -9.24 24.87 -4.52
N MET A 531 -10.13 23.97 -4.91
CA MET A 531 -9.82 22.86 -5.80
C MET A 531 -10.00 23.24 -7.27
N THR A 532 -8.89 23.54 -7.96
CA THR A 532 -8.88 23.87 -9.40
C THR A 532 -8.15 22.83 -10.25
N GLY A 533 -7.58 21.82 -9.63
CA GLY A 533 -6.82 20.74 -10.23
C GLY A 533 -6.55 19.64 -9.20
N ASP A 534 -6.02 18.50 -9.65
CA ASP A 534 -5.54 17.46 -8.75
C ASP A 534 -4.31 17.94 -7.99
N VAL A 535 -4.25 17.66 -6.69
CA VAL A 535 -3.23 18.20 -5.79
C VAL A 535 -2.64 17.15 -4.87
N LEU A 536 -1.33 17.20 -4.71
CA LEU A 536 -0.58 16.49 -3.69
C LEU A 536 -0.22 17.47 -2.58
N VAL A 537 -0.73 17.22 -1.37
CA VAL A 537 -0.40 17.98 -0.17
C VAL A 537 0.83 17.35 0.48
N LYS A 538 1.92 18.10 0.58
CA LYS A 538 3.15 17.68 1.27
C LYS A 538 3.36 18.52 2.52
N VAL A 539 3.71 17.86 3.62
CA VAL A 539 4.06 18.50 4.88
C VAL A 539 5.54 18.30 5.13
N SER A 540 6.24 19.34 5.57
CA SER A 540 7.66 19.28 5.94
C SER A 540 7.93 19.94 7.29
N GLU A 541 8.91 19.40 8.02
CA GLU A 541 9.27 19.85 9.37
C GLU A 541 10.06 21.17 9.40
N GLY A 542 10.39 21.78 8.26
CA GLY A 542 11.25 22.97 8.21
C GLY A 542 12.65 22.72 8.80
N ASN A 543 13.51 23.74 8.80
CA ASN A 543 14.79 23.70 9.51
C ASN A 543 14.69 24.64 10.71
N PHE A 544 14.13 24.14 11.81
CA PHE A 544 13.89 24.91 13.02
C PHE A 544 14.93 24.57 14.09
N PRO A 545 15.53 25.57 14.77
CA PRO A 545 16.40 25.32 15.91
C PRO A 545 15.71 24.54 17.05
N LEU A 546 16.40 23.52 17.58
CA LEU A 546 15.96 22.70 18.70
C LEU A 546 16.50 23.23 20.03
N ILE A 547 15.60 23.53 20.97
CA ILE A 547 15.96 23.99 22.32
C ILE A 547 15.57 22.92 23.34
N SER A 548 16.54 22.46 24.12
CA SER A 548 16.33 21.45 25.15
C SER A 548 16.39 22.09 26.54
N PHE A 549 15.26 22.11 27.25
CA PHE A 549 15.17 22.51 28.64
C PHE A 549 15.34 21.31 29.58
N PRO A 550 16.05 21.48 30.72
CA PRO A 550 16.35 20.37 31.61
C PRO A 550 15.08 19.83 32.29
N SER A 551 14.89 18.51 32.25
CA SER A 551 13.78 17.83 32.95
C SER A 551 14.05 17.62 34.44
N VAL A 552 15.32 17.69 34.86
CA VAL A 552 15.74 17.59 36.25
C VAL A 552 16.41 18.89 36.63
N LEU A 553 15.82 19.60 37.60
CA LEU A 553 16.37 20.84 38.14
C LEU A 553 17.38 20.55 39.26
N PRO A 554 18.42 21.38 39.44
CA PRO A 554 19.30 21.29 40.60
C PRO A 554 18.52 21.45 41.90
N ARG A 555 19.06 20.90 43.00
CA ARG A 555 18.40 20.90 44.31
C ARG A 555 18.16 22.31 44.88
N THR A 556 18.90 23.31 44.38
CA THR A 556 18.76 24.73 44.73
C THR A 556 17.56 25.38 44.06
N ILE A 557 17.00 24.78 43.01
CA ILE A 557 15.94 25.35 42.18
C ILE A 557 14.62 24.67 42.50
N SER A 558 13.58 25.45 42.79
CA SER A 558 12.22 24.94 43.03
C SER A 558 11.38 24.87 41.76
N GLN A 559 11.59 25.77 40.81
CA GLN A 559 10.79 25.84 39.59
C GLN A 559 11.52 26.56 38.45
N ALA A 560 11.22 26.19 37.20
CA ALA A 560 11.46 27.00 36.01
C ALA A 560 10.14 27.15 35.24
N THR A 561 9.85 28.33 34.65
CA THR A 561 8.56 28.59 33.96
C THR A 561 8.48 28.03 32.54
N VAL A 562 9.52 27.33 32.09
CA VAL A 562 9.60 26.69 30.77
C VAL A 562 9.18 25.22 30.85
N GLU A 563 8.47 24.75 29.82
CA GLU A 563 8.11 23.34 29.69
C GLU A 563 9.39 22.51 29.49
N PRO A 564 9.68 21.52 30.36
CA PRO A 564 10.87 20.70 30.23
C PRO A 564 10.83 19.88 28.93
N GLY A 565 12.01 19.53 28.39
CA GLY A 565 12.13 18.73 27.17
C GLY A 565 12.58 19.52 25.95
N GLU A 566 12.38 18.93 24.79
CA GLU A 566 12.87 19.42 23.49
C GLU A 566 11.76 20.13 22.72
N HIS A 567 12.01 21.38 22.33
CA HIS A 567 11.05 22.22 21.63
C HIS A 567 11.69 22.93 20.44
N TYR A 568 11.03 22.90 19.29
CA TYR A 568 11.43 23.63 18.10
C TYR A 568 10.87 25.05 18.09
N TYR A 569 11.66 26.01 17.60
CA TYR A 569 11.28 27.42 17.51
C TYR A 569 11.69 28.04 16.18
N TYR A 570 11.10 29.19 15.82
CA TYR A 570 11.57 29.97 14.68
C TYR A 570 12.93 30.62 14.95
N PRO A 571 13.86 30.65 13.96
CA PRO A 571 15.06 31.47 14.05
C PRO A 571 14.72 32.93 14.35
N GLY A 572 15.37 33.50 15.35
CA GLY A 572 15.12 34.85 15.85
C GLY A 572 14.07 34.95 16.96
N SER A 573 13.38 33.85 17.31
CA SER A 573 12.43 33.84 18.44
C SER A 573 13.14 34.21 19.75
N VAL A 574 12.43 34.90 20.63
CA VAL A 574 12.92 35.26 21.97
C VAL A 574 12.15 34.43 23.00
N ILE A 575 12.86 33.63 23.78
CA ILE A 575 12.31 32.92 24.94
C ILE A 575 12.57 33.76 26.18
N ASP A 576 11.50 34.04 26.93
CA ASP A 576 11.56 34.63 28.26
C ASP A 576 11.16 33.55 29.29
N PHE A 577 12.00 33.33 30.29
CA PHE A 577 11.73 32.36 31.34
C PHE A 577 12.31 32.76 32.69
N THR A 578 11.61 32.34 33.75
CA THR A 578 12.00 32.59 35.15
C THR A 578 12.51 31.31 35.77
N VAL A 579 13.63 31.40 36.48
CA VAL A 579 14.15 30.34 37.35
C VAL A 579 13.97 30.77 38.80
N THR A 580 13.27 29.95 39.58
CA THR A 580 12.96 30.20 40.98
C THR A 580 13.81 29.31 41.88
N VAL A 581 14.55 29.93 42.79
CA VAL A 581 15.41 29.30 43.79
C VAL A 581 14.58 28.87 45.00
N ALA A 582 14.85 27.66 45.50
CA ALA A 582 14.15 27.08 46.63
C ALA A 582 14.46 27.83 47.95
N GLU A 583 13.48 27.90 48.85
CA GLU A 583 13.52 28.62 50.13
C GLU A 583 14.84 28.51 50.93
N PRO A 584 15.45 27.31 51.13
CA PRO A 584 16.69 27.19 51.92
C PRO A 584 17.92 27.83 51.28
N TYR A 585 17.81 28.24 50.01
CA TYR A 585 18.90 28.73 49.17
C TYR A 585 18.64 30.15 48.66
N LYS A 586 17.68 30.87 49.24
CA LYS A 586 17.42 32.28 48.92
C LYS A 586 18.70 33.10 48.95
N GLY A 587 18.87 33.98 47.96
CA GLY A 587 20.08 34.77 47.75
C GLY A 587 21.12 34.13 46.83
N LEU A 588 21.01 32.83 46.49
CA LEU A 588 21.87 32.23 45.46
C LEU A 588 21.44 32.67 44.06
N THR A 589 22.38 33.19 43.27
CA THR A 589 22.14 33.48 41.85
C THR A 589 22.40 32.22 41.01
N PRO A 590 21.38 31.65 40.34
CA PRO A 590 21.55 30.43 39.57
C PRO A 590 22.32 30.67 38.28
N ILE A 591 23.11 29.69 37.83
CA ILE A 591 23.90 29.79 36.60
C ILE A 591 23.13 29.12 35.48
N VAL A 592 22.72 29.90 34.48
CA VAL A 592 22.03 29.37 33.29
C VAL A 592 22.97 29.45 32.10
N VAL A 593 23.24 28.31 31.47
CA VAL A 593 24.10 28.21 30.28
C VAL A 593 23.28 27.71 29.10
N ALA A 594 23.35 28.42 27.98
CA ALA A 594 22.82 28.02 26.69
C ALA A 594 23.97 27.55 25.78
N GLY A 595 23.79 26.44 25.06
CA GLY A 595 24.73 26.04 23.99
C GLY A 595 26.15 25.70 24.47
N GLY A 596 26.33 25.33 25.75
CA GLY A 596 27.58 24.84 26.32
C GLY A 596 28.52 25.90 26.91
N SER A 597 28.55 27.13 26.38
CA SER A 597 29.43 28.21 26.89
C SER A 597 28.76 29.57 27.06
N ASN A 598 27.55 29.78 26.52
CA ASN A 598 26.87 31.07 26.63
C ASN A 598 26.16 31.17 27.98
N THR A 599 26.81 31.78 28.98
CA THR A 599 26.20 32.02 30.29
C THR A 599 25.25 33.20 30.18
N LEU A 600 23.97 32.96 30.43
CA LEU A 600 22.93 33.99 30.41
C LEU A 600 23.00 34.79 31.72
N LEU A 601 22.95 36.11 31.61
CA LEU A 601 22.83 37.00 32.76
C LEU A 601 21.34 37.22 33.07
N PRO A 602 20.94 37.23 34.35
CA PRO A 602 19.56 37.55 34.70
C PRO A 602 19.26 39.02 34.36
N ALA A 603 18.14 39.26 33.68
CA ALA A 603 17.77 40.58 33.15
C ALA A 603 17.41 41.59 34.25
N VAL A 604 16.82 41.13 35.37
CA VAL A 604 16.51 41.90 36.58
C VAL A 604 16.52 40.93 37.76
N ALA A 605 17.20 41.26 38.86
CA ALA A 605 17.00 40.57 40.15
C ALA A 605 15.59 40.97 40.63
N GLY A 606 14.62 40.05 40.53
CA GLY A 606 13.25 40.32 40.97
C GLY A 606 13.26 40.77 42.44
N GLY A 607 12.34 41.64 42.83
CA GLY A 607 12.26 42.26 44.17
C GLY A 607 12.07 41.31 45.38
N ASN A 608 12.34 40.01 45.21
CA ASN A 608 12.54 39.01 46.25
C ASN A 608 13.68 38.08 45.77
N ASP A 609 14.64 37.77 46.64
CA ASP A 609 15.90 37.02 46.41
C ASP A 609 15.73 35.55 45.96
N SER A 610 14.70 35.24 45.17
CA SER A 610 14.27 33.88 44.85
C SER A 610 13.86 33.68 43.40
N ALA A 611 13.67 34.72 42.58
CA ALA A 611 13.23 34.57 41.19
C ALA A 611 14.09 35.40 40.22
N PHE A 612 14.62 34.72 39.20
CA PHE A 612 15.57 35.29 38.24
C PHE A 612 15.05 35.14 36.82
N HIS A 613 14.94 36.25 36.10
CA HIS A 613 14.42 36.31 34.73
C HIS A 613 15.56 36.19 33.70
N TYR A 614 15.40 35.31 32.72
CA TYR A 614 16.36 35.05 31.66
C TYR A 614 15.72 35.24 30.30
N VAL A 615 16.47 35.84 29.38
CA VAL A 615 16.06 36.06 27.99
C VAL A 615 17.06 35.37 27.07
N LEU A 616 16.56 34.56 26.15
CA LEU A 616 17.36 33.88 25.13
C LEU A 616 16.81 34.15 23.73
N THR A 617 17.63 34.72 22.86
CA THR A 617 17.34 34.79 21.42
C THR A 617 17.84 33.52 20.73
N ILE A 618 16.93 32.83 20.07
CA ILE A 618 17.20 31.55 19.41
C ILE A 618 17.77 31.81 18.02
N THR A 619 18.98 31.34 17.78
CA THR A 619 19.63 31.44 16.45
C THR A 619 20.09 30.08 15.92
N GLN A 620 20.21 29.10 16.81
CA GLN A 620 20.71 27.74 16.55
C GLN A 620 20.26 26.82 17.68
N ASP A 621 20.48 25.51 17.50
CA ASP A 621 20.22 24.51 18.52
C ASP A 621 20.93 24.85 19.83
N SER A 622 20.25 24.69 20.96
CA SER A 622 20.80 25.02 22.26
C SER A 622 20.24 24.13 23.37
N VAL A 623 21.14 23.52 24.13
CA VAL A 623 20.77 22.86 25.39
C VAL A 623 20.90 23.86 26.53
N ILE A 624 19.82 24.06 27.26
CA ILE A 624 19.78 24.90 28.46
C ILE A 624 20.18 24.06 29.66
N ARG A 625 21.18 24.54 30.40
CA ARG A 625 21.65 23.92 31.64
C ARG A 625 21.52 24.92 32.77
N ILE A 626 20.91 24.49 33.87
CA ILE A 626 20.87 25.25 35.12
C ILE A 626 21.83 24.56 36.08
N THR A 627 22.78 25.30 36.64
CA THR A 627 23.86 24.77 37.49
C THR A 627 24.13 25.69 38.68
N ASP A 628 24.85 25.18 39.68
CA ASP A 628 25.27 25.90 40.89
C ASP A 628 26.79 25.74 41.10
N ARG A 629 27.41 26.63 41.89
CA ARG A 629 28.79 26.43 42.39
C ARG A 629 28.78 25.66 43.70
N ARG A 630 29.73 24.71 43.83
CA ARG A 630 29.83 23.84 45.01
C ARG A 630 31.13 24.06 45.78
N LEU A 631 30.99 24.22 47.09
CA LEU A 631 32.07 24.10 48.05
C LEU A 631 31.89 22.84 48.88
N VAL A 632 32.87 21.95 48.84
CA VAL A 632 32.81 20.68 49.56
C VAL A 632 33.74 20.71 50.75
N PHE A 633 33.19 20.77 51.96
CA PHE A 633 33.95 20.75 53.20
C PHE A 633 34.20 19.33 53.67
N SER A 634 35.46 18.99 53.95
CA SER A 634 35.81 17.74 54.64
C SER A 634 35.27 17.74 56.08
N ASN A 635 35.16 16.56 56.71
CA ASN A 635 34.82 16.48 58.12
C ASN A 635 35.92 17.13 58.98
N PRO A 636 35.57 17.97 59.98
CA PRO A 636 36.56 18.57 60.84
C PRO A 636 37.27 17.49 61.69
N PRO A 637 38.57 17.68 62.02
CA PRO A 637 39.30 16.80 62.93
C PRO A 637 38.59 16.67 64.28
N LYS A 638 38.70 15.49 64.92
CA LYS A 638 38.07 15.22 66.21
C LYS A 638 38.56 16.23 67.27
N GLY A 639 37.64 17.04 67.79
CA GLY A 639 37.89 18.12 68.77
C GLY A 639 37.81 19.53 68.20
N LEU A 640 37.55 19.67 66.89
CA LEU A 640 37.14 20.91 66.23
C LEU A 640 35.71 20.78 65.69
N ASP A 641 34.93 21.85 65.80
CA ASP A 641 33.59 21.96 65.21
C ASP A 641 33.59 23.03 64.11
N LEU A 642 33.10 22.69 62.90
CA LEU A 642 32.88 23.65 61.82
C LEU A 642 31.55 24.37 62.07
N VAL A 643 31.59 25.66 62.40
CA VAL A 643 30.40 26.42 62.82
C VAL A 643 29.82 27.33 61.74
N SER A 644 30.67 27.80 60.83
CA SER A 644 30.26 28.67 59.71
C SER A 644 29.45 27.95 58.63
N HIS A 645 29.67 26.63 58.48
CA HIS A 645 29.14 25.81 57.39
C HIS A 645 28.89 24.38 57.88
N ARG A 646 28.17 23.59 57.09
CA ARG A 646 28.03 22.14 57.33
C ARG A 646 29.14 21.36 56.62
N PRO A 647 29.63 20.25 57.19
CA PRO A 647 30.44 19.29 56.45
C PRO A 647 29.71 18.79 55.19
N GLY A 648 30.45 18.51 54.12
CA GLY A 648 29.90 18.11 52.83
C GLY A 648 29.61 19.29 51.89
N VAL A 649 28.61 19.12 51.02
CA VAL A 649 28.34 20.06 49.91
C VAL A 649 27.55 21.28 50.39
N ASN A 650 28.11 22.45 50.11
CA ASN A 650 27.52 23.77 50.27
C ASN A 650 27.48 24.46 48.90
N TYR A 651 26.51 25.34 48.69
CA TYR A 651 26.30 26.05 47.42
C TYR A 651 26.51 27.54 47.64
N VAL A 652 27.16 28.19 46.66
CA VAL A 652 27.50 29.62 46.71
C VAL A 652 27.28 30.28 45.35
N SER A 653 27.15 31.59 45.31
CA SER A 653 27.10 32.33 44.05
C SER A 653 28.51 32.50 43.48
N THR A 654 28.59 32.62 42.15
CA THR A 654 29.86 32.93 41.50
C THR A 654 30.29 34.35 41.89
N GLY A 655 31.51 34.49 42.41
CA GLY A 655 32.08 35.76 42.88
C GLY A 655 31.97 35.98 44.40
N ASP A 656 31.27 35.11 45.14
CA ASP A 656 31.11 35.25 46.58
C ASP A 656 32.44 35.12 47.34
N ASN A 657 32.49 35.78 48.50
CA ASN A 657 33.54 35.62 49.50
C ASN A 657 33.00 34.80 50.68
N VAL A 658 33.67 33.72 51.03
CA VAL A 658 33.23 32.75 52.04
C VAL A 658 34.16 32.77 53.25
N TYR A 659 33.59 32.90 54.44
CA TYR A 659 34.31 32.87 55.71
C TYR A 659 34.14 31.51 56.40
N ILE A 660 35.25 30.87 56.72
CA ILE A 660 35.32 29.53 57.28
C ILE A 660 35.77 29.64 58.73
N THR A 661 34.86 29.39 59.67
CA THR A 661 35.13 29.41 61.10
C THR A 661 35.04 28.02 61.71
N LEU A 662 36.09 27.60 62.42
CA LEU A 662 36.13 26.41 63.28
C LEU A 662 36.30 26.80 64.74
N THR A 663 35.67 26.08 65.67
CA THR A 663 35.85 26.29 67.11
C THR A 663 36.44 25.06 67.78
N SER A 664 37.32 25.28 68.76
CA SER A 664 37.88 24.21 69.57
C SER A 664 36.88 23.72 70.62
N LYS A 665 36.52 22.43 70.55
CA LYS A 665 35.67 21.79 71.55
C LYS A 665 36.39 21.68 72.90
N ASP A 666 35.75 22.13 73.97
CA ASP A 666 36.25 22.12 75.35
C ASP A 666 37.67 22.72 75.52
N GLY A 667 38.08 23.60 74.60
CA GLY A 667 39.41 24.22 74.59
C GLY A 667 40.58 23.29 74.20
N MET A 668 40.31 22.07 73.74
CA MET A 668 41.32 21.05 73.42
C MET A 668 42.43 21.55 72.48
N TYR A 669 42.09 22.33 71.46
CA TYR A 669 43.03 22.86 70.46
C TYR A 669 43.10 24.40 70.45
N ARG A 670 42.76 25.07 71.56
CA ARG A 670 42.73 26.55 71.66
C ARG A 670 44.07 27.24 71.31
N LYS A 671 45.20 26.51 71.30
CA LYS A 671 46.53 27.03 70.91
C LYS A 671 47.18 26.23 69.78
N VAL A 672 46.38 25.49 69.01
CA VAL A 672 46.82 24.73 67.83
C VAL A 672 46.00 25.19 66.63
N PRO A 673 46.49 26.18 65.85
CA PRO A 673 45.76 26.67 64.68
C PRO A 673 45.55 25.54 63.66
N PRO A 674 44.32 25.31 63.17
CA PRO A 674 44.04 24.33 62.14
C PRO A 674 44.66 24.73 60.81
N ILE A 675 44.94 23.74 59.96
CA ILE A 675 45.34 23.93 58.57
C ILE A 675 44.07 23.78 57.71
N ILE A 676 43.70 24.86 57.02
CA ILE A 676 42.57 24.89 56.09
C ILE A 676 43.14 24.99 54.67
N VAL A 677 42.86 24.01 53.82
CA VAL A 677 43.31 23.99 52.42
C VAL A 677 42.11 24.01 51.49
N ALA A 678 41.99 25.03 50.64
CA ALA A 678 40.90 25.14 49.67
C ALA A 678 41.45 25.06 48.24
N GLY A 679 41.07 24.02 47.49
CA GLY A 679 41.53 23.85 46.10
C GLY A 679 43.04 23.65 45.92
N GLY A 680 43.75 23.28 46.99
CA GLY A 680 45.22 23.15 47.01
C GLY A 680 45.93 24.29 47.72
N ASP A 681 45.27 25.44 47.91
CA ASP A 681 45.85 26.60 48.59
C ASP A 681 45.63 26.54 50.09
N THR A 682 46.70 26.69 50.88
CA THR A 682 46.59 26.81 52.35
C THR A 682 46.16 28.23 52.71
N LEU A 683 45.02 28.35 53.40
CA LEU A 683 44.44 29.64 53.78
C LEU A 683 45.08 30.19 55.05
N ASN A 684 45.17 31.51 55.13
CA ASN A 684 45.59 32.20 56.35
C ASN A 684 44.49 32.13 57.40
N VAL A 685 44.83 31.59 58.57
CA VAL A 685 43.91 31.43 59.70
C VAL A 685 44.19 32.49 60.75
N THR A 686 43.15 33.21 61.17
CA THR A 686 43.17 34.16 62.29
C THR A 686 42.51 33.53 63.52
N ASP A 687 43.14 33.69 64.69
CA ASP A 687 42.65 33.26 66.02
C ASP A 687 42.02 34.45 66.76
N ASP A 688 40.87 34.26 67.39
CA ASP A 688 40.14 35.28 68.16
C ASP A 688 40.39 35.24 69.68
N ASP A 689 41.44 34.53 70.11
CA ASP A 689 41.85 34.28 71.50
C ASP A 689 40.90 33.39 72.32
N ASP A 690 39.64 33.23 71.92
CA ASP A 690 38.64 32.35 72.56
C ASP A 690 38.58 30.93 71.97
N GLY A 691 39.45 30.65 70.98
CA GLY A 691 39.58 29.33 70.37
C GLY A 691 38.69 29.13 69.15
N ALA A 692 38.24 30.22 68.52
CA ALA A 692 37.69 30.19 67.17
C ALA A 692 38.76 30.61 66.14
N TYR A 693 38.82 29.84 65.07
CA TYR A 693 39.77 29.99 63.97
C TYR A 693 39.00 30.33 62.71
N THR A 694 39.26 31.50 62.13
CA THR A 694 38.58 31.97 60.91
C THR A 694 39.56 32.12 59.75
N ALA A 695 39.14 31.68 58.56
CA ALA A 695 39.83 31.91 57.29
C ALA A 695 38.86 32.45 56.25
N ALA A 696 39.34 33.27 55.32
CA ALA A 696 38.53 33.81 54.22
C ALA A 696 38.96 33.22 52.87
N LEU A 697 37.97 32.80 52.08
CA LEU A 697 38.12 32.36 50.69
C LEU A 697 37.41 33.38 49.79
N PHE A 698 38.16 34.11 48.98
CA PHE A 698 37.63 35.21 48.18
C PHE A 698 37.31 34.78 46.74
N ASN A 699 36.30 35.41 46.15
CA ASN A 699 35.95 35.38 44.73
C ASN A 699 35.83 33.96 44.14
N ILE A 700 34.84 33.20 44.59
CA ILE A 700 34.65 31.82 44.15
C ILE A 700 34.13 31.77 42.72
N THR A 701 34.94 31.27 41.79
CA THR A 701 34.60 31.18 40.36
C THR A 701 34.46 29.74 39.84
N GLU A 702 34.84 28.76 40.66
CA GLU A 702 34.86 27.34 40.34
C GLU A 702 34.50 26.50 41.57
N ASP A 703 34.16 25.22 41.36
CA ASP A 703 33.94 24.28 42.45
C ASP A 703 35.24 24.04 43.21
N ARG A 704 35.20 24.05 44.56
CA ARG A 704 36.38 23.81 45.40
C ARG A 704 36.12 22.82 46.51
N VAL A 705 37.16 22.06 46.87
CA VAL A 705 37.20 21.21 48.06
C VAL A 705 37.98 21.93 49.15
N VAL A 706 37.38 22.02 50.34
CA VAL A 706 37.96 22.62 51.54
C VAL A 706 38.32 21.51 52.53
N ASN A 707 39.61 21.24 52.66
CA ASN A 707 40.16 20.25 53.56
C ASN A 707 40.54 20.89 54.90
N LEU A 708 40.08 20.29 55.99
CA LEU A 708 40.26 20.75 57.36
C LEU A 708 41.18 19.75 58.08
N SER A 709 42.30 20.21 58.60
CA SER A 709 43.28 19.35 59.27
C SER A 709 43.95 20.07 60.44
N LEU A 710 44.65 19.30 61.27
CA LEU A 710 45.49 19.84 62.35
C LEU A 710 46.97 19.67 61.97
N PRO A 711 47.85 20.63 62.30
CA PRO A 711 49.28 20.43 62.19
C PRO A 711 49.74 19.33 63.17
N PRO A 712 50.93 18.75 62.99
CA PRO A 712 51.55 17.88 63.99
C PRO A 712 51.61 18.60 65.35
N HIS A 713 51.09 17.95 66.39
CA HIS A 713 51.01 18.50 67.75
C HIS A 713 51.17 17.38 68.77
N TYR A 714 51.56 17.76 69.99
CA TYR A 714 51.59 16.87 71.14
C TYR A 714 50.40 17.14 72.06
N LEU A 715 49.96 16.09 72.75
CA LEU A 715 48.88 16.16 73.72
C LEU A 715 49.46 16.27 75.14
N MET A 716 49.00 17.26 75.87
CA MET A 716 49.24 17.44 77.29
C MET A 716 47.97 17.08 78.06
N THR A 717 48.04 16.00 78.83
CA THR A 717 46.93 15.56 79.66
C THR A 717 47.22 15.92 81.11
N LEU A 718 46.40 16.83 81.64
CA LEU A 718 46.36 17.14 83.06
C LEU A 718 45.30 16.25 83.70
N ARG A 719 45.72 15.33 84.59
CA ARG A 719 44.74 14.53 85.33
C ARG A 719 43.93 15.44 86.27
N PRO A 720 42.67 15.10 86.58
CA PRO A 720 41.94 15.74 87.67
C PRO A 720 42.71 15.54 88.97
N LEU A 721 42.82 16.60 89.77
CA LEU A 721 43.63 16.60 90.98
C LEU A 721 42.72 16.93 92.16
N ASP A 722 42.68 16.01 93.12
CA ASP A 722 42.02 16.22 94.40
C ASP A 722 42.96 17.08 95.28
N ASP A 723 42.40 17.99 96.08
CA ASP A 723 43.11 18.86 97.04
C ASP A 723 43.96 20.02 96.48
N ILE A 724 43.87 20.35 95.18
CA ILE A 724 44.45 21.58 94.60
C ILE A 724 43.44 22.31 93.70
N SER A 725 43.62 23.62 93.54
CA SER A 725 42.84 24.45 92.61
C SER A 725 43.71 24.91 91.43
N PRO A 726 43.52 24.35 90.21
CA PRO A 726 44.35 24.68 89.05
C PRO A 726 43.79 25.81 88.19
N ASP A 727 44.67 26.56 87.51
CA ASP A 727 44.28 27.66 86.61
C ASP A 727 43.79 27.15 85.24
N LEU A 728 44.13 25.90 84.90
CA LEU A 728 43.56 25.14 83.79
C LEU A 728 42.77 23.95 84.35
N ALA A 729 41.55 23.75 83.86
CA ALA A 729 40.73 22.61 84.23
C ALA A 729 41.42 21.27 83.87
N GLY A 730 41.10 20.20 84.60
CA GLY A 730 41.57 18.86 84.24
C GLY A 730 41.08 18.48 82.84
N GLY A 731 41.98 18.01 81.97
CA GLY A 731 41.66 17.82 80.56
C GLY A 731 42.87 17.51 79.68
N THR A 732 42.63 17.37 78.38
CA THR A 732 43.68 17.19 77.37
C THR A 732 43.74 18.41 76.46
N TYR A 733 44.95 18.96 76.32
CA TYR A 733 45.22 20.16 75.54
C TYR A 733 46.30 19.88 74.50
N GLY A 734 46.11 20.37 73.28
CA GLY A 734 47.09 20.32 72.21
C GLY A 734 48.15 21.42 72.36
N VAL A 735 49.41 21.05 72.14
CA VAL A 735 50.55 21.96 72.17
C VAL A 735 51.42 21.70 70.94
N LEU A 736 51.82 22.76 70.24
CA LEU A 736 52.70 22.65 69.09
C LEU A 736 54.12 22.18 69.52
N PRO A 737 54.81 21.38 68.67
CA PRO A 737 56.18 20.96 68.94
C PRO A 737 57.11 22.14 69.20
N GLY A 738 57.85 22.08 70.30
CA GLY A 738 58.83 23.09 70.69
C GLY A 738 58.27 24.33 71.40
N ASN A 739 56.95 24.46 71.50
CA ASN A 739 56.35 25.51 72.33
C ASN A 739 56.58 25.24 73.81
N SER A 740 56.55 26.30 74.60
CA SER A 740 56.57 26.24 76.06
C SER A 740 55.18 26.49 76.62
N ILE A 741 54.78 25.73 77.63
CA ILE A 741 53.50 25.89 78.32
C ILE A 741 53.72 26.00 79.82
N HIS A 742 52.98 26.91 80.44
CA HIS A 742 52.97 27.12 81.88
C HIS A 742 51.65 26.65 82.45
N PHE A 743 51.73 25.89 83.53
CA PHE A 743 50.58 25.43 84.26
C PHE A 743 50.72 25.84 85.72
N ASP A 744 49.78 26.65 86.18
CA ASP A 744 49.75 27.20 87.53
C ASP A 744 48.66 26.50 88.34
N PHE A 745 48.94 26.22 89.61
CA PHE A 745 47.99 25.64 90.54
C PHE A 745 48.25 26.13 91.95
N THR A 746 47.19 26.17 92.76
CA THR A 746 47.25 26.58 94.16
C THR A 746 46.91 25.40 95.06
N LEU A 747 47.74 25.15 96.08
CA LEU A 747 47.45 24.14 97.10
C LEU A 747 46.32 24.60 98.01
N ASN A 748 45.44 23.67 98.41
CA ASN A 748 44.44 23.94 99.44
C ASN A 748 45.11 24.40 100.75
N GLU A 749 44.49 25.31 101.51
CA GLU A 749 45.08 25.99 102.67
C GLU A 749 45.69 25.01 103.68
N THR A 750 45.06 23.85 103.87
CA THR A 750 45.54 22.77 104.75
C THR A 750 46.94 22.28 104.40
N TYR A 751 47.33 22.34 103.12
CA TYR A 751 48.60 21.86 102.58
C TYR A 751 49.50 22.98 102.07
N SER A 752 49.15 24.25 102.32
CA SER A 752 49.89 25.44 101.88
C SER A 752 51.36 25.49 102.30
N ARG A 753 51.73 24.73 103.35
CA ARG A 753 53.11 24.62 103.87
C ARG A 753 53.89 23.42 103.34
N ILE A 754 53.30 22.59 102.48
CA ILE A 754 53.94 21.41 101.89
C ILE A 754 54.40 21.74 100.47
N GLU A 755 55.61 21.33 100.10
CA GLU A 755 56.09 21.40 98.71
C GLU A 755 55.45 20.26 97.89
N PRO A 756 54.72 20.57 96.80
CA PRO A 756 54.02 19.55 96.03
C PRO A 756 54.98 18.70 95.20
N VAL A 757 54.67 17.42 95.07
CA VAL A 757 55.31 16.48 94.16
C VAL A 757 54.64 16.59 92.81
N VAL A 758 55.33 17.16 91.82
CA VAL A 758 54.87 17.17 90.44
C VAL A 758 55.57 16.07 89.66
N LEU A 759 54.78 15.22 89.02
CA LEU A 759 55.24 14.19 88.10
C LEU A 759 54.81 14.56 86.66
N VAL A 760 55.80 14.71 85.79
CA VAL A 760 55.59 14.85 84.34
C VAL A 760 56.12 13.58 83.69
N ASN A 761 55.24 12.80 83.07
CA ASN A 761 55.56 11.45 82.57
C ASN A 761 56.26 10.59 83.64
N ASN A 762 55.76 10.63 84.89
CA ASN A 762 56.32 9.96 86.07
C ASN A 762 57.72 10.45 86.51
N ILE A 763 58.26 11.51 85.92
CA ILE A 763 59.53 12.11 86.35
C ILE A 763 59.23 13.29 87.28
N ARG A 764 59.83 13.29 88.47
CA ARG A 764 59.70 14.37 89.44
C ARG A 764 60.27 15.65 88.85
N THR A 765 59.39 16.61 88.61
CA THR A 765 59.70 17.89 87.96
C THR A 765 59.55 18.98 89.00
N LYS A 766 60.51 19.91 89.05
CA LYS A 766 60.47 20.99 90.04
C LYS A 766 59.35 21.97 89.72
N ALA A 767 58.45 22.20 90.68
CA ALA A 767 57.49 23.28 90.63
C ALA A 767 58.12 24.57 91.17
N THR A 768 57.85 25.71 90.53
CA THR A 768 58.34 27.01 91.00
C THR A 768 57.30 27.60 91.94
N TYR A 769 57.66 27.85 93.20
CA TYR A 769 56.77 28.52 94.15
C TYR A 769 56.61 29.99 93.79
N LEU A 770 55.36 30.42 93.62
CA LEU A 770 55.01 31.80 93.21
C LEU A 770 54.53 32.66 94.38
N GLY A 771 54.36 32.09 95.58
CA GLY A 771 53.79 32.76 96.75
C GLY A 771 52.35 32.33 97.05
N SER A 772 51.93 32.48 98.31
CA SER A 772 50.57 32.17 98.81
C SER A 772 50.04 30.78 98.44
N GLY A 773 50.88 29.74 98.52
CA GLY A 773 50.49 28.36 98.18
C GLY A 773 50.36 28.07 96.68
N ARG A 774 50.66 29.04 95.79
CA ARG A 774 50.62 28.88 94.33
C ARG A 774 51.97 28.41 93.78
N TYR A 775 51.90 27.49 92.83
CA TYR A 775 53.04 26.88 92.15
C TYR A 775 52.85 26.91 90.64
N ARG A 776 53.96 27.05 89.90
CA ARG A 776 54.01 26.99 88.44
C ARG A 776 54.89 25.84 87.97
N ILE A 777 54.36 25.04 87.06
CA ILE A 777 55.09 24.08 86.26
C ILE A 777 55.32 24.71 84.89
N SER A 778 56.59 24.87 84.51
CA SER A 778 56.96 25.38 83.19
C SER A 778 57.54 24.25 82.38
N LEU A 779 56.78 23.78 81.39
CA LEU A 779 57.25 22.80 80.41
C LEU A 779 57.76 23.56 79.19
N THR A 780 59.07 23.73 79.11
CA THR A 780 59.71 24.35 77.96
C THR A 780 59.98 23.31 76.88
N ASN A 781 59.82 23.70 75.61
CA ASN A 781 60.18 22.88 74.44
C ASN A 781 59.50 21.49 74.43
N VAL A 782 58.16 21.47 74.38
CA VAL A 782 57.37 20.21 74.38
C VAL A 782 57.62 19.43 73.09
N THR A 783 58.24 18.25 73.22
CA THR A 783 58.66 17.39 72.10
C THR A 783 58.04 16.00 72.12
N GLU A 784 57.15 15.73 73.07
CA GLU A 784 56.39 14.49 73.20
C GLU A 784 55.10 14.77 73.99
N ASN A 785 54.16 13.82 73.97
CA ASN A 785 52.97 13.89 74.82
C ASN A 785 53.38 13.93 76.30
N LYS A 786 52.71 14.76 77.10
CA LYS A 786 53.02 14.95 78.53
C LYS A 786 51.80 14.60 79.37
N LEU A 787 51.96 13.68 80.31
CA LEU A 787 51.01 13.40 81.37
C LEU A 787 51.49 14.08 82.65
N ILE A 788 50.66 14.96 83.20
CA ILE A 788 51.00 15.75 84.39
C ILE A 788 50.10 15.32 85.54
N THR A 789 50.75 15.05 86.67
CA THR A 789 50.14 14.68 87.94
C THR A 789 50.81 15.46 89.06
N VAL A 790 50.03 15.90 90.04
CA VAL A 790 50.50 16.68 91.19
C VAL A 790 50.02 15.97 92.47
N GLY A 791 50.85 15.91 93.51
CA GLY A 791 50.51 15.31 94.81
C GLY A 791 51.18 16.02 95.98
N ILE A 792 50.77 15.72 97.22
CA ILE A 792 51.13 16.47 98.44
C ILE A 792 51.90 15.68 99.52
N THR A 793 52.40 14.46 99.25
CA THR A 793 53.28 13.73 100.19
C THR A 793 54.40 12.97 99.45
N ASP A 794 55.58 12.78 100.08
CA ASP A 794 56.67 11.91 99.55
C ASP A 794 56.27 10.42 99.48
N ALA A 795 55.15 10.07 100.13
CA ALA A 795 54.39 8.86 99.83
C ALA A 795 53.46 9.10 98.64
N VAL A 796 54.03 9.39 97.47
CA VAL A 796 53.42 8.87 96.26
C VAL A 796 53.76 7.38 96.29
N PRO A 797 52.80 6.48 96.56
CA PRO A 797 53.09 5.06 96.70
C PRO A 797 53.89 4.57 95.47
N PRO A 798 54.83 3.62 95.61
CA PRO A 798 55.25 2.85 94.45
C PRO A 798 54.00 2.19 93.88
N LEU A 799 53.52 2.77 92.78
CA LEU A 799 53.00 2.18 91.56
C LEU A 799 52.29 0.81 91.71
N PRO A 800 51.08 0.64 91.18
CA PRO A 800 50.81 -0.49 90.33
C PRO A 800 51.24 -0.11 88.91
N HIS A 801 52.51 -0.33 88.59
CA HIS A 801 52.75 -0.91 87.27
C HIS A 801 52.12 -2.29 87.36
N SER A 802 51.07 -2.49 86.56
CA SER A 802 50.80 -3.83 86.01
C SER A 802 50.09 -4.86 86.88
N ALA A 803 49.33 -4.50 87.92
CA ALA A 803 48.44 -5.48 88.55
C ALA A 803 47.31 -5.82 87.56
N VAL A 804 47.32 -7.05 87.05
CA VAL A 804 46.34 -7.54 86.08
C VAL A 804 44.96 -7.60 86.76
N LYS A 805 43.99 -6.82 86.28
CA LYS A 805 42.63 -6.86 86.83
C LYS A 805 41.84 -7.98 86.18
N ILE A 806 41.14 -8.78 86.99
CA ILE A 806 40.29 -9.87 86.52
C ILE A 806 38.88 -9.65 87.08
N TYR A 807 37.86 -9.47 86.23
CA TYR A 807 36.47 -9.27 86.65
C TYR A 807 35.47 -9.69 85.57
N SER A 808 34.17 -9.65 85.86
CA SER A 808 33.10 -9.92 84.90
C SER A 808 32.41 -8.62 84.49
N ARG A 809 32.10 -8.45 83.20
CA ARG A 809 31.32 -7.32 82.67
C ARG A 809 30.54 -7.80 81.45
N ASN A 810 29.23 -7.50 81.39
CA ASN A 810 28.32 -7.89 80.30
C ASN A 810 28.42 -9.38 79.92
N ASN A 811 28.41 -10.27 80.93
CA ASN A 811 28.47 -11.73 80.75
C ASN A 811 29.76 -12.25 80.09
N LEU A 812 30.84 -11.46 80.14
CA LEU A 812 32.17 -11.82 79.66
C LEU A 812 33.19 -11.71 80.79
N LEU A 813 34.21 -12.57 80.75
CA LEU A 813 35.38 -12.45 81.62
C LEU A 813 36.31 -11.37 81.05
N VAL A 814 36.62 -10.34 81.84
CA VAL A 814 37.52 -9.27 81.46
C VAL A 814 38.85 -9.42 82.20
N VAL A 815 39.95 -9.37 81.45
CA VAL A 815 41.33 -9.33 81.94
C VAL A 815 42.00 -8.07 81.42
N GLU A 816 42.47 -7.20 82.31
CA GLU A 816 43.15 -5.95 81.95
C GLU A 816 44.60 -5.98 82.45
N SER A 817 45.55 -6.02 81.50
CA SER A 817 47.00 -6.05 81.74
C SER A 817 47.65 -4.71 81.36
N PRO A 818 48.10 -3.90 82.33
CA PRO A 818 48.68 -2.58 82.06
C PRO A 818 50.09 -2.56 81.45
N ALA A 819 50.83 -3.70 81.39
CA ALA A 819 52.22 -3.72 80.92
C ALA A 819 52.56 -4.88 79.97
N GLY A 820 51.67 -5.15 79.03
CA GLY A 820 51.90 -6.09 77.94
C GLY A 820 51.28 -7.48 78.18
N GLU A 821 51.73 -8.42 77.37
CA GLU A 821 51.17 -9.77 77.26
C GLU A 821 51.32 -10.60 78.55
N VAL A 822 50.21 -11.05 79.13
CA VAL A 822 50.18 -11.94 80.32
C VAL A 822 49.41 -13.23 80.03
N PRO A 823 49.94 -14.41 80.43
CA PRO A 823 49.26 -15.68 80.23
C PRO A 823 48.08 -15.81 81.19
N VAL A 824 46.90 -16.10 80.63
CA VAL A 824 45.63 -16.32 81.29
C VAL A 824 45.23 -17.78 81.14
N THR A 825 44.88 -18.44 82.25
CA THR A 825 44.31 -19.79 82.27
C THR A 825 43.01 -19.80 83.06
N VAL A 826 41.95 -20.34 82.47
CA VAL A 826 40.62 -20.46 83.06
C VAL A 826 40.35 -21.91 83.44
N TYR A 827 39.99 -22.13 84.70
CA TYR A 827 39.64 -23.44 85.25
C TYR A 827 38.14 -23.47 85.59
N THR A 828 37.50 -24.57 85.24
CA THR A 828 36.18 -24.93 85.80
C THR A 828 36.32 -25.38 87.24
N LEU A 829 35.24 -25.35 88.04
CA LEU A 829 35.24 -25.86 89.43
C LEU A 829 35.63 -27.34 89.53
N ALA A 830 35.47 -28.12 88.46
CA ALA A 830 35.89 -29.52 88.38
C ALA A 830 37.39 -29.69 88.06
N GLY A 831 38.17 -28.61 88.00
CA GLY A 831 39.63 -28.64 87.84
C GLY A 831 40.15 -28.85 86.41
N ARG A 832 39.28 -29.05 85.41
CA ARG A 832 39.71 -29.07 84.01
C ARG A 832 40.02 -27.66 83.52
N ALA A 833 41.22 -27.46 82.99
CA ALA A 833 41.64 -26.24 82.30
C ALA A 833 40.86 -26.12 80.99
N GLY A 834 40.10 -25.02 80.82
CA GLY A 834 39.19 -24.84 79.70
C GLY A 834 39.71 -23.88 78.63
N VAL A 835 40.49 -22.86 79.00
CA VAL A 835 41.01 -21.84 78.08
C VAL A 835 42.36 -21.36 78.58
N GLN A 836 43.39 -21.44 77.73
CA GLN A 836 44.70 -20.84 77.96
C GLN A 836 45.03 -19.89 76.82
N ARG A 837 45.32 -18.63 77.13
CA ARG A 837 45.62 -17.58 76.15
C ARG A 837 46.55 -16.54 76.74
N THR A 838 47.05 -15.63 75.93
CA THR A 838 47.81 -14.46 76.39
C THR A 838 46.95 -13.22 76.19
N ALA A 839 46.85 -12.35 77.20
CA ALA A 839 46.06 -11.12 77.14
C ALA A 839 46.98 -9.89 77.23
N SER A 840 46.77 -8.88 76.38
CA SER A 840 47.51 -7.62 76.40
C SER A 840 46.53 -6.44 76.45
N GLY A 841 46.74 -5.48 77.36
CA GLY A 841 45.74 -4.45 77.60
C GLY A 841 44.43 -5.04 78.15
N THR A 842 43.28 -4.51 77.77
CA THR A 842 41.96 -4.98 78.21
C THR A 842 41.36 -5.96 77.22
N GLU A 843 41.26 -7.23 77.59
CA GLU A 843 40.61 -8.26 76.79
C GLU A 843 39.34 -8.78 77.46
N SER A 844 38.34 -9.08 76.63
CA SER A 844 37.10 -9.73 77.05
C SER A 844 37.03 -11.13 76.45
N ILE A 845 36.68 -12.10 77.29
CA ILE A 845 36.67 -13.51 76.99
C ILE A 845 35.26 -14.05 77.18
N ALA A 846 34.67 -14.55 76.10
CA ALA A 846 33.41 -15.26 76.15
C ALA A 846 33.59 -16.63 76.81
N LEU A 847 32.83 -16.86 77.88
CA LEU A 847 32.73 -18.15 78.56
C LEU A 847 31.25 -18.46 78.77
N PRO A 848 30.85 -19.74 78.76
CA PRO A 848 29.51 -20.14 79.15
C PRO A 848 29.19 -19.70 80.58
N ASN A 849 27.90 -19.57 80.90
CA ASN A 849 27.46 -19.22 82.26
C ASN A 849 27.98 -20.22 83.28
N GLY A 850 28.57 -19.72 84.36
CA GLY A 850 29.20 -20.56 85.36
C GLY A 850 30.22 -19.83 86.22
N ILE A 851 30.78 -20.55 87.18
CA ILE A 851 31.82 -20.06 88.09
C ILE A 851 33.17 -20.65 87.67
N TYR A 852 34.15 -19.77 87.51
CA TYR A 852 35.49 -20.12 87.06
C TYR A 852 36.56 -19.61 88.04
N ILE A 853 37.67 -20.33 88.12
CA ILE A 853 38.92 -19.83 88.72
C ILE A 853 39.81 -19.38 87.58
N VAL A 854 40.20 -18.11 87.55
CA VAL A 854 41.04 -17.53 86.50
C VAL A 854 42.39 -17.19 87.09
N LYS A 855 43.46 -17.68 86.46
CA LYS A 855 44.85 -17.33 86.78
C LYS A 855 45.41 -16.48 85.64
N ALA A 856 45.84 -15.25 85.93
CA ALA A 856 46.52 -14.38 84.95
C ALA A 856 47.86 -13.92 85.55
N GLY A 857 48.98 -14.43 85.03
CA GLY A 857 50.28 -14.27 85.67
C GLY A 857 50.31 -14.83 87.10
N THR A 858 50.62 -13.98 88.08
CA THR A 858 50.61 -14.30 89.52
C THR A 858 49.24 -14.16 90.16
N GLU A 859 48.30 -13.45 89.53
CA GLU A 859 46.96 -13.19 90.06
C GLU A 859 46.02 -14.39 89.87
N ARG A 860 45.19 -14.67 90.89
CA ARG A 860 44.16 -15.71 90.84
C ARG A 860 42.85 -15.18 91.40
N ARG A 861 41.78 -15.27 90.61
CA ARG A 861 40.46 -14.79 91.03
C ARG A 861 39.35 -15.77 90.67
N LYS A 862 38.37 -15.91 91.57
CA LYS A 862 37.10 -16.59 91.29
C LYS A 862 36.17 -15.58 90.61
N VAL A 863 35.64 -15.92 89.44
CA VAL A 863 34.75 -15.06 88.66
C VAL A 863 33.50 -15.83 88.26
N MET A 864 32.34 -15.18 88.36
CA MET A 864 31.06 -15.71 87.92
C MET A 864 30.65 -15.01 86.62
N ILE A 865 30.33 -15.81 85.60
CA ILE A 865 29.71 -15.35 84.37
C ILE A 865 28.23 -15.73 84.45
N ASN A 866 27.37 -14.72 84.51
CA ASN A 866 25.93 -14.90 84.44
C ASN A 866 25.51 -14.76 82.98
N GLY A 867 24.41 -15.36 82.57
CA GLY A 867 23.76 -15.00 81.32
C GLY A 867 22.51 -14.23 81.67
N GLU A 868 22.25 -13.15 80.98
CA GLU A 868 20.94 -12.50 81.03
C GLU A 868 19.89 -13.49 80.54
N ARG A 869 18.75 -13.50 81.24
CA ARG A 869 17.51 -14.10 80.75
C ARG A 869 16.90 -13.17 79.70
#